data_AF-A0A2N2JIG3-F1
#
_entry.id   AF-A0A2N2JIG3-F1
#
_cell.length_a   1.000
_cell.length_b   1.000
_cell.length_c   1.000
_cell.angle_alpha   90.00
_cell.angle_beta   90.00
_cell.angle_gamma   90.00
#
_symmetry.space_group_name_H-M   'P 1'
#
loop_
_entity.id
_entity.type
_entity.pdbx_description
1 polymer ?
#
loop_
_entity_poly.entity_id
_entity_poly.type
_entity_poly.pdbx_seq_one_letter_code
_entity_poly.pdbx_strand_id
1 'polypeptide(L)'
;MLAILLAFTLITTTAPPPDRAVVARWDLDGDLTSASGAPALRAVSLFRGGAPKLRFERAAVDDAGAEVATVRPGTALAVRHALLPNGGGRLVNAYTLIVDLRVLRRSRRGFVGILQTHGRNVNQAEWGIDLTRGVGGLGSFGGAVRWDRWYRLALVVDPARGTATSYLDGEAVAAHPVALDGRYALEPEALLFADDDLELGTVQVNAVELRDGPLSAAAVAALGGPTAAGPPAPSPPLVRVTAPAAGAQVDAASVTEIRWETDGAPHGQVRVVLLHGERALRELATVPVARGRFAWHVDNDLPAGDDLAVRLEWLGPGSVTATSGRFTGTGGDPARPPDASDLVHNGRFEAGLDGWTVQAGAPALARGDSGGGGSRVLRGGPGDFRLVQEIPLAARGFDPHRVDLGLALDASVRLRARERVGRFDDQAWLRVAFLGADGQTLGATRSLMAAGPAWRQLHAPALIPAGTRAIRVEVEGRLRRGAHNDASADDVSVVLRDRWPRAPVTITKAPLLYGPATGAVTVLWEADLAAAHHVVRWREVGGEWRDAGAVETQRITDGHAVQRAVLGPLVAGGSYEYEVRSDDAVAGPFRFAAAPAADASYRVSWLSDNQDGYPVFRHIVAQLAAARPSLAIFAGDLVQHGQLLREWQQQWFGPLSVGGFGQSTPIVFARGNHDGEHDLAYAYSALPGNEAWYAFTHGRVRYVFLDTEAHPAAAPAQAAWLKAELASEAARAADFRVVVMHKPPFTNFWDRAVYDGQGWIRAQWVPQLEAHGVDLVVAGHAHGYMRLQRGSTTYLVIGGGGGELDTAISGRWEAASVARVHHYAVMDASPGRLSFTVRGVDGAPLDSFELRSRSADDSAKAE
;
A
#
# COMPACT_ATOMS: atom_id res chain seq x y z
N MET A 1 6.25 -14.18 60.58
CA MET A 1 7.23 -15.27 60.42
C MET A 1 6.97 -15.89 59.07
N LEU A 2 7.85 -15.95 58.08
CA LEU A 2 9.29 -15.82 58.00
C LEU A 2 9.60 -15.26 56.59
N ALA A 3 10.40 -14.20 56.50
CA ALA A 3 10.90 -13.65 55.24
C ALA A 3 12.14 -14.45 54.79
N ILE A 4 12.18 -14.88 53.53
CA ILE A 4 13.42 -15.25 52.84
C ILE A 4 13.44 -14.56 51.48
N LEU A 5 14.54 -13.83 51.30
CA LEU A 5 14.92 -12.92 50.23
C LEU A 5 15.79 -13.67 49.19
N LEU A 6 15.82 -13.15 47.96
CA LEU A 6 16.76 -13.40 46.84
C LEU A 6 16.72 -14.79 46.17
N ALA A 7 16.24 -14.87 44.92
CA ALA A 7 16.96 -14.43 43.71
C ALA A 7 16.03 -14.59 42.48
N PHE A 8 15.35 -13.50 42.08
CA PHE A 8 14.74 -13.42 40.75
C PHE A 8 15.78 -12.80 39.82
N THR A 9 16.43 -13.62 39.01
CA THR A 9 17.21 -13.16 37.86
C THR A 9 16.20 -12.59 36.86
N LEU A 10 16.07 -11.27 36.85
CA LEU A 10 15.30 -10.53 35.86
C LEU A 10 16.03 -10.70 34.52
N ILE A 11 15.62 -11.66 33.68
CA ILE A 11 16.00 -11.66 32.27
C ILE A 11 15.16 -10.58 31.61
N THR A 12 15.65 -9.34 31.63
CA THR A 12 15.21 -8.31 30.70
C THR A 12 15.77 -8.67 29.33
N THR A 13 15.00 -9.37 28.50
CA THR A 13 15.32 -9.49 27.08
C THR A 13 15.04 -8.15 26.42
N THR A 14 16.13 -7.46 26.15
CA THR A 14 16.31 -6.33 25.24
C THR A 14 15.42 -6.41 23.99
N ALA A 15 14.74 -5.31 23.65
CA ALA A 15 14.10 -5.13 22.36
C ALA A 15 15.15 -5.21 21.21
N PRO A 16 14.88 -5.89 20.08
CA PRO A 16 15.66 -5.80 18.84
C PRO A 16 15.34 -4.52 18.04
N PRO A 17 16.14 -4.16 17.01
CA PRO A 17 16.46 -2.78 16.62
C PRO A 17 15.58 -2.23 15.48
N PRO A 18 15.59 -0.92 15.20
CA PRO A 18 15.31 -0.42 13.86
C PRO A 18 16.60 -0.28 13.04
N ASP A 19 16.70 -1.07 11.97
CA ASP A 19 17.64 -0.92 10.86
C ASP A 19 17.14 0.11 9.85
N ARG A 20 17.83 1.23 9.74
CA ARG A 20 17.86 2.08 8.54
C ARG A 20 19.16 2.87 8.59
N ALA A 21 19.99 2.75 7.57
CA ALA A 21 21.06 3.72 7.29
C ALA A 21 20.72 4.37 5.95
N VAL A 22 19.64 5.15 5.94
CA VAL A 22 19.34 6.04 4.82
C VAL A 22 20.27 7.23 4.96
N VAL A 23 21.12 7.44 3.96
CA VAL A 23 21.79 8.73 3.76
C VAL A 23 20.92 9.52 2.80
N ALA A 24 20.34 10.63 3.24
CA ALA A 24 19.66 11.58 2.37
C ALA A 24 20.63 12.74 2.08
N ARG A 25 21.13 12.85 0.85
CA ARG A 25 22.15 13.82 0.45
C ARG A 25 21.64 14.71 -0.69
N TRP A 26 21.96 15.99 -0.60
CA TRP A 26 21.72 17.00 -1.62
C TRP A 26 22.99 17.82 -1.83
N ASP A 27 23.57 17.73 -3.02
CA ASP A 27 24.83 18.40 -3.38
C ASP A 27 24.63 19.83 -3.90
N LEU A 28 23.39 20.28 -4.05
CA LEU A 28 23.01 21.65 -4.42
C LEU A 28 23.73 22.20 -5.67
N ASP A 29 24.14 21.30 -6.57
CA ASP A 29 24.86 21.55 -7.82
C ASP A 29 23.87 21.98 -8.92
N GLY A 30 23.29 23.16 -8.74
CA GLY A 30 22.34 23.77 -9.69
C GLY A 30 20.88 23.37 -9.54
N ASP A 31 20.58 22.38 -8.70
CA ASP A 31 19.20 22.01 -8.37
C ASP A 31 19.02 21.51 -6.91
N LEU A 32 17.78 21.13 -6.58
CA LEU A 32 17.38 20.64 -5.25
C LEU A 32 17.20 19.11 -5.20
N THR A 33 17.65 18.39 -6.24
CA THR A 33 17.49 16.93 -6.32
C THR A 33 18.45 16.22 -5.36
N SER A 34 18.07 15.02 -4.94
CA SER A 34 18.91 14.22 -4.03
C SER A 34 19.94 13.42 -4.81
N ALA A 35 21.19 13.47 -4.35
CA ALA A 35 22.27 12.63 -4.85
C ALA A 35 22.19 11.17 -4.37
N SER A 36 21.32 10.87 -3.41
CA SER A 36 21.18 9.53 -2.79
C SER A 36 19.78 8.92 -2.93
N GLY A 37 18.94 9.49 -3.81
CA GLY A 37 17.59 8.98 -4.10
C GLY A 37 16.51 9.37 -3.09
N ALA A 38 16.80 10.26 -2.14
CA ALA A 38 15.79 10.86 -1.27
C ALA A 38 14.89 11.83 -2.06
N PRO A 39 13.71 12.20 -1.54
CA PRO A 39 12.90 13.27 -2.14
C PRO A 39 13.72 14.55 -2.34
N ALA A 40 13.49 15.24 -3.46
CA ALA A 40 14.08 16.55 -3.70
C ALA A 40 13.67 17.54 -2.60
N LEU A 41 14.59 18.45 -2.22
CA LEU A 41 14.25 19.54 -1.32
C LEU A 41 13.22 20.45 -1.98
N ARG A 42 12.32 21.01 -1.19
CA ARG A 42 11.33 21.98 -1.67
C ARG A 42 11.61 23.34 -1.07
N ALA A 43 11.93 24.31 -1.93
CA ALA A 43 12.00 25.70 -1.50
C ALA A 43 10.58 26.21 -1.18
N VAL A 44 10.37 26.66 0.05
CA VAL A 44 9.09 27.20 0.53
C VAL A 44 9.26 28.63 1.02
N SER A 45 8.26 29.47 0.79
CA SER A 45 8.25 30.82 1.37
C SER A 45 7.71 30.77 2.80
N LEU A 46 8.41 31.41 3.73
CA LEU A 46 7.95 31.60 5.11
C LEU A 46 6.96 32.78 5.24
N PHE A 47 6.78 33.55 4.16
CA PHE A 47 5.83 34.65 4.12
C PHE A 47 4.57 34.24 3.37
N ARG A 48 3.40 34.49 3.97
CA ARG A 48 2.10 34.16 3.37
C ARG A 48 1.95 34.87 2.02
N GLY A 49 1.73 34.09 0.95
CA GLY A 49 1.60 34.58 -0.43
C GLY A 49 2.90 35.01 -1.10
N GLY A 50 4.06 34.80 -0.46
CA GLY A 50 5.38 35.08 -1.02
C GLY A 50 5.92 33.93 -1.86
N ALA A 51 6.86 34.25 -2.77
CA ALA A 51 7.66 33.25 -3.48
C ALA A 51 9.00 32.98 -2.76
N PRO A 52 9.50 31.75 -2.76
CA PRO A 52 10.83 31.44 -2.23
C PRO A 52 11.92 32.19 -3.01
N LYS A 53 12.94 32.67 -2.30
CA LYS A 53 14.08 33.43 -2.82
C LYS A 53 15.35 32.58 -2.75
N LEU A 54 15.38 31.56 -3.61
CA LEU A 54 16.52 30.67 -3.83
C LEU A 54 17.16 31.01 -5.19
N ARG A 55 18.50 30.95 -5.27
CA ARG A 55 19.23 30.96 -6.55
C ARG A 55 20.44 30.05 -6.46
N PHE A 56 20.87 29.48 -7.58
CA PHE A 56 22.15 28.78 -7.69
C PHE A 56 23.19 29.72 -8.29
N GLU A 57 24.41 29.70 -7.75
CA GLU A 57 25.53 30.50 -8.25
C GLU A 57 26.86 29.83 -7.95
N ARG A 58 27.89 30.15 -8.74
CA ARG A 58 29.24 29.63 -8.52
C ARG A 58 29.92 30.34 -7.35
N ALA A 59 30.53 29.58 -6.44
CA ALA A 59 31.32 30.07 -5.32
C ALA A 59 32.60 29.26 -5.15
N ALA A 60 33.63 29.84 -4.53
CA ALA A 60 34.82 29.12 -4.11
C ALA A 60 34.57 28.49 -2.73
N VAL A 61 34.58 27.15 -2.65
CA VAL A 61 34.51 26.34 -1.43
C VAL A 61 35.90 25.73 -1.24
N ASP A 62 36.62 26.19 -0.22
CA ASP A 62 38.02 25.80 0.02
C ASP A 62 38.91 26.00 -1.23
N ASP A 63 38.86 27.23 -1.79
CA ASP A 63 39.58 27.65 -3.00
C ASP A 63 39.24 26.92 -4.31
N ALA A 64 38.33 25.94 -4.28
CA ALA A 64 37.80 25.24 -5.46
C ALA A 64 36.39 25.73 -5.84
N GLY A 65 36.12 25.88 -7.14
CA GLY A 65 34.81 26.37 -7.61
C GLY A 65 33.72 25.29 -7.61
N ALA A 66 32.61 25.55 -6.92
CA ALA A 66 31.38 24.72 -6.90
C ALA A 66 30.14 25.56 -7.22
N GLU A 67 29.08 24.93 -7.73
CA GLU A 67 27.75 25.54 -7.78
C GLU A 67 27.07 25.36 -6.42
N VAL A 68 26.52 26.44 -5.85
CA VAL A 68 25.96 26.45 -4.50
C VAL A 68 24.60 27.14 -4.48
N ALA A 69 23.75 26.79 -3.52
CA ALA A 69 22.47 27.43 -3.32
C ALA A 69 22.59 28.65 -2.39
N THR A 70 22.14 29.81 -2.85
CA THR A 70 21.98 31.01 -2.01
C THR A 70 20.54 31.12 -1.53
N VAL A 71 20.34 30.87 -0.24
CA VAL A 71 19.06 30.97 0.45
C VAL A 71 18.95 32.34 1.10
N ARG A 72 17.93 33.12 0.73
CA ARG A 72 17.69 34.47 1.28
C ARG A 72 16.56 34.48 2.33
N PRO A 73 16.56 35.47 3.23
CA PRO A 73 15.52 35.62 4.25
C PRO A 73 14.10 35.52 3.68
N GLY A 74 13.28 34.70 4.32
CA GLY A 74 11.92 34.35 3.90
C GLY A 74 11.80 33.07 3.09
N THR A 75 12.89 32.32 2.94
CA THR A 75 12.95 31.04 2.20
C THR A 75 13.45 29.96 3.15
N ALA A 76 12.71 28.85 3.23
CA ALA A 76 13.18 27.64 3.86
C ALA A 76 13.31 26.52 2.82
N LEU A 77 14.13 25.52 3.12
CA LEU A 77 14.18 24.27 2.35
C LEU A 77 13.47 23.20 3.18
N ALA A 78 12.31 22.76 2.71
CA ALA A 78 11.56 21.68 3.35
C ALA A 78 12.18 20.32 3.00
N VAL A 79 12.45 19.52 4.04
CA VAL A 79 13.11 18.22 3.97
C VAL A 79 12.08 17.13 4.30
N ARG A 80 11.73 16.31 3.31
CA ARG A 80 11.02 15.03 3.53
C ARG A 80 12.03 13.90 3.57
N HIS A 81 12.50 13.56 4.76
CA HIS A 81 13.67 12.70 4.93
C HIS A 81 13.40 11.19 4.82
N ALA A 82 12.13 10.75 4.84
CA ALA A 82 11.71 9.34 4.78
C ALA A 82 12.26 8.41 5.89
N LEU A 83 13.10 8.91 6.80
CA LEU A 83 13.50 8.21 8.04
C LEU A 83 12.28 7.80 8.86
N LEU A 84 12.37 6.61 9.47
CA LEU A 84 11.35 6.06 10.35
C LEU A 84 11.66 6.45 11.79
N PRO A 85 10.67 6.48 12.70
CA PRO A 85 10.92 6.63 14.11
C PRO A 85 12.00 5.67 14.61
N ASN A 86 12.96 6.20 15.34
CA ASN A 86 14.13 5.46 15.84
C ASN A 86 14.47 5.90 17.27
N GLY A 87 15.46 5.27 17.90
CA GLY A 87 15.92 5.65 19.24
C GLY A 87 14.95 5.41 20.40
N GLY A 88 13.80 4.75 20.16
CA GLY A 88 12.82 4.37 21.20
C GLY A 88 11.58 5.28 21.34
N GLY A 89 11.46 6.32 20.51
CA GLY A 89 10.28 7.19 20.45
C GLY A 89 9.38 6.96 19.21
N ARG A 90 8.33 7.77 19.08
CA ARG A 90 7.37 7.83 17.96
C ARG A 90 7.83 8.67 16.78
N LEU A 91 8.88 9.48 16.96
CA LEU A 91 9.53 10.30 15.94
C LEU A 91 10.99 9.85 15.71
N VAL A 92 11.69 10.50 14.78
CA VAL A 92 13.12 10.23 14.57
C VAL A 92 13.91 10.92 15.67
N ASN A 93 14.49 10.15 16.58
CA ASN A 93 15.19 10.66 17.76
C ASN A 93 16.71 10.56 17.66
N ALA A 94 17.23 9.75 16.75
CA ALA A 94 18.64 9.46 16.58
C ALA A 94 19.08 9.75 15.13
N TYR A 95 19.88 10.79 14.91
CA TYR A 95 20.30 11.17 13.55
C TYR A 95 21.54 12.06 13.57
N THR A 96 22.17 12.20 12.40
CA THR A 96 23.22 13.19 12.18
C THR A 96 22.87 14.07 10.98
N LEU A 97 22.72 15.38 11.20
CA LEU A 97 22.56 16.38 10.14
C LEU A 97 23.92 17.02 9.87
N ILE A 98 24.35 17.05 8.61
CA ILE A 98 25.61 17.65 8.14
C ILE A 98 25.26 18.74 7.12
N VAL A 99 25.83 19.93 7.27
CA VAL A 99 25.60 21.06 6.36
C VAL A 99 26.90 21.79 6.07
N ASP A 100 27.24 21.92 4.79
CA ASP A 100 28.33 22.78 4.32
C ASP A 100 27.74 24.14 3.95
N LEU A 101 28.12 25.18 4.69
CA LEU A 101 27.57 26.52 4.48
C LEU A 101 28.57 27.64 4.74
N ARG A 102 28.24 28.84 4.24
CA ARG A 102 28.77 30.12 4.74
C ARG A 102 27.67 31.14 4.95
N VAL A 103 27.82 31.99 5.96
CA VAL A 103 26.86 33.06 6.27
C VAL A 103 27.31 34.36 5.60
N LEU A 104 26.50 34.86 4.67
CA LEU A 104 26.74 36.11 3.94
C LEU A 104 26.10 37.32 4.62
N ARG A 105 24.97 37.11 5.31
CA ARG A 105 24.27 38.17 6.04
C ARG A 105 23.60 37.60 7.29
N ARG A 106 23.78 38.27 8.43
CA ARG A 106 23.14 37.92 9.70
C ARG A 106 21.65 38.21 9.64
N SER A 107 20.90 37.45 10.43
CA SER A 107 19.63 37.91 10.95
C SER A 107 19.80 39.23 11.70
N ARG A 108 18.78 40.08 11.63
CA ARG A 108 18.73 41.31 12.45
C ARG A 108 18.64 41.02 13.95
N ARG A 109 18.31 39.79 14.33
CA ARG A 109 18.16 39.31 15.71
C ARG A 109 19.38 38.55 16.24
N GLY A 110 20.38 38.29 15.40
CA GLY A 110 21.69 37.74 15.82
C GLY A 110 21.86 36.23 15.65
N PHE A 111 20.77 35.47 15.57
CA PHE A 111 20.78 34.03 15.30
C PHE A 111 20.31 33.72 13.87
N VAL A 112 20.91 32.70 13.25
CA VAL A 112 20.50 32.16 11.94
C VAL A 112 20.05 30.72 12.17
N GLY A 113 18.73 30.49 12.13
CA GLY A 113 18.15 29.15 12.23
C GLY A 113 18.62 28.27 11.08
N ILE A 114 19.10 27.06 11.39
CA ILE A 114 19.51 26.05 10.40
C ILE A 114 18.50 24.92 10.37
N LEU A 115 18.11 24.37 11.52
CA LEU A 115 17.16 23.27 11.61
C LEU A 115 15.98 23.67 12.48
N GLN A 116 14.79 23.47 11.93
CA GLN A 116 13.54 23.42 12.65
C GLN A 116 12.90 22.06 12.42
N THR A 117 12.68 21.30 13.49
CA THR A 117 12.23 19.90 13.42
C THR A 117 10.77 19.77 13.02
N HIS A 118 9.99 20.86 13.11
CA HIS A 118 8.58 20.94 12.75
C HIS A 118 8.37 21.55 11.35
N GLY A 119 7.55 20.91 10.51
CA GLY A 119 7.42 21.23 9.07
C GLY A 119 6.63 22.49 8.71
N ARG A 120 5.99 23.16 9.67
CA ARG A 120 5.04 24.28 9.43
C ARG A 120 5.52 25.67 9.86
N ASN A 121 6.79 25.84 10.28
CA ASN A 121 7.33 27.12 10.74
C ASN A 121 6.49 27.79 11.86
N VAL A 122 6.02 27.01 12.85
CA VAL A 122 5.13 27.47 13.94
C VAL A 122 5.82 27.55 15.31
N ASN A 123 7.10 27.20 15.37
CA ASN A 123 7.92 27.24 16.58
C ASN A 123 9.36 27.69 16.23
N GLN A 124 10.14 27.98 17.25
CA GLN A 124 11.53 28.40 17.10
C GLN A 124 12.41 27.31 16.50
N ALA A 125 13.43 27.70 15.75
CA ALA A 125 14.47 26.80 15.30
C ALA A 125 15.16 26.10 16.48
N GLU A 126 15.49 24.83 16.30
CA GLU A 126 16.20 24.01 17.27
C GLU A 126 17.70 24.29 17.25
N TRP A 127 18.27 24.53 16.08
CA TRP A 127 19.71 24.56 15.92
C TRP A 127 20.13 25.54 14.84
N GLY A 128 21.25 26.22 15.07
CA GLY A 128 21.72 27.26 14.16
C GLY A 128 23.02 27.92 14.60
N ILE A 129 23.25 29.13 14.08
CA ILE A 129 24.46 29.90 14.32
C ILE A 129 24.11 31.21 15.01
N ASP A 130 24.78 31.46 16.12
CA ASP A 130 24.91 32.78 16.73
C ASP A 130 26.32 33.29 16.45
N LEU A 131 26.49 34.41 15.74
CA LEU A 131 27.83 34.87 15.35
C LEU A 131 28.69 35.37 16.51
N THR A 132 28.12 35.54 17.71
CA THR A 132 28.87 35.89 18.92
C THR A 132 29.21 34.64 19.74
N ARG A 133 28.28 33.67 19.80
CA ARG A 133 28.40 32.50 20.68
C ARG A 133 28.83 31.22 19.97
N GLY A 134 28.68 31.15 18.66
CA GLY A 134 29.06 30.01 17.81
C GLY A 134 27.88 29.19 17.31
N VAL A 135 28.11 27.89 17.11
CA VAL A 135 27.11 26.91 16.64
C VAL A 135 26.41 26.29 17.83
N GLY A 136 25.09 26.18 17.80
CA GLY A 136 24.35 25.68 18.95
C GLY A 136 22.85 25.89 18.93
N GLY A 137 22.25 25.64 20.09
CA GLY A 137 20.81 25.70 20.34
C GLY A 137 20.52 25.63 21.84
N LEU A 138 19.32 26.04 22.26
CA LEU A 138 18.88 26.02 23.67
C LEU A 138 19.85 26.69 24.67
N GLY A 139 20.57 27.73 24.25
CA GLY A 139 21.51 28.45 25.10
C GLY A 139 22.90 27.81 25.24
N SER A 140 23.13 26.63 24.64
CA SER A 140 24.45 25.98 24.56
C SER A 140 25.06 26.22 23.18
N PHE A 141 26.15 26.98 23.15
CA PHE A 141 26.80 27.43 21.92
C PHE A 141 28.32 27.36 22.07
N GLY A 142 29.01 27.07 20.98
CA GLY A 142 30.47 27.14 20.93
C GLY A 142 30.99 27.05 19.50
N GLY A 143 32.30 27.28 19.33
CA GLY A 143 32.96 27.27 18.03
C GLY A 143 32.75 28.58 17.28
N ALA A 144 33.84 29.31 17.00
CA ALA A 144 33.75 30.65 16.40
C ALA A 144 33.44 30.58 14.90
N VAL A 145 32.24 31.01 14.51
CA VAL A 145 31.85 31.16 13.10
C VAL A 145 32.11 32.59 12.64
N ARG A 146 32.90 32.73 11.57
CA ARG A 146 33.21 34.03 10.95
C ARG A 146 32.39 34.26 9.68
N TRP A 147 32.22 35.54 9.37
CA TRP A 147 31.60 36.00 8.14
C TRP A 147 32.29 35.48 6.89
N ASP A 148 31.47 35.18 5.88
CA ASP A 148 31.92 34.87 4.52
C ASP A 148 33.02 33.80 4.47
N ARG A 149 32.95 32.85 5.41
CA ARG A 149 33.83 31.69 5.49
C ARG A 149 33.00 30.43 5.49
N TRP A 150 33.44 29.45 4.70
CA TRP A 150 32.84 28.13 4.66
C TRP A 150 33.16 27.34 5.92
N TYR A 151 32.15 26.64 6.41
CA TYR A 151 32.25 25.68 7.51
C TYR A 151 31.44 24.42 7.17
N ARG A 152 31.89 23.28 7.69
CA ARG A 152 31.09 22.06 7.80
C ARG A 152 30.53 21.97 9.20
N LEU A 153 29.22 22.08 9.31
CA LEU A 153 28.52 21.92 10.58
C LEU A 153 27.94 20.53 10.66
N ALA A 154 27.97 19.92 11.85
CA ALA A 154 27.20 18.71 12.11
C ALA A 154 26.43 18.80 13.44
N LEU A 155 25.21 18.28 13.44
CA LEU A 155 24.39 18.07 14.62
C LEU A 155 24.20 16.56 14.79
N VAL A 156 24.76 15.99 15.86
CA VAL A 156 24.58 14.59 16.23
C VAL A 156 23.57 14.50 17.36
N VAL A 157 22.38 13.94 17.10
CA VAL A 157 21.37 13.68 18.12
C VAL A 157 21.42 12.21 18.50
N ASP A 158 21.78 11.94 19.76
CA ASP A 158 21.98 10.61 20.32
C ASP A 158 21.15 10.43 21.60
N PRO A 159 19.96 9.83 21.52
CA PRO A 159 19.10 9.63 22.68
C PRO A 159 19.66 8.54 23.62
N ALA A 160 20.54 7.66 23.16
CA ALA A 160 21.19 6.67 24.01
C ALA A 160 22.23 7.33 24.93
N ARG A 161 22.88 8.41 24.46
CA ARG A 161 23.71 9.29 25.29
C ARG A 161 22.93 10.43 25.93
N GLY A 162 21.69 10.64 25.52
CA GLY A 162 20.82 11.72 25.99
C GLY A 162 21.27 13.11 25.54
N THR A 163 22.01 13.23 24.44
CA THR A 163 22.60 14.51 23.99
C THR A 163 22.33 14.84 22.53
N ALA A 164 22.23 16.13 22.24
CA ALA A 164 22.47 16.69 20.92
C ALA A 164 23.77 17.48 20.95
N THR A 165 24.71 17.13 20.07
CA THR A 165 26.07 17.66 20.05
C THR A 165 26.32 18.38 18.72
N SER A 166 26.73 19.64 18.80
CA SER A 166 27.12 20.48 17.67
C SER A 166 28.61 20.30 17.38
N TYR A 167 28.94 20.20 16.10
CA TYR A 167 30.32 20.13 15.61
C TYR A 167 30.59 21.23 14.58
N LEU A 168 31.83 21.72 14.56
CA LEU A 168 32.37 22.69 13.63
C LEU A 168 33.65 22.11 13.02
N ASP A 169 33.67 21.88 11.70
CA ASP A 169 34.80 21.32 10.95
C ASP A 169 35.38 20.03 11.57
N GLY A 170 34.50 19.20 12.13
CA GLY A 170 34.85 17.91 12.76
C GLY A 170 35.07 17.96 14.28
N GLU A 171 35.18 19.14 14.89
CA GLU A 171 35.39 19.29 16.33
C GLU A 171 34.07 19.52 17.09
N ALA A 172 33.86 18.85 18.22
CA ALA A 172 32.68 19.07 19.07
C ALA A 172 32.79 20.43 19.78
N VAL A 173 31.77 21.28 19.63
CA VAL A 173 31.82 22.67 20.13
C VAL A 173 30.72 23.02 21.13
N ALA A 174 29.60 22.31 21.13
CA ALA A 174 28.52 22.49 22.10
C ALA A 174 27.72 21.20 22.26
N ALA A 175 27.11 21.01 23.42
CA ALA A 175 26.17 19.91 23.66
C ALA A 175 25.07 20.34 24.63
N HIS A 176 23.90 19.73 24.53
CA HIS A 176 22.82 19.92 25.49
C HIS A 176 21.96 18.65 25.56
N PRO A 177 21.19 18.47 26.65
CA PRO A 177 20.39 17.27 26.84
C PRO A 177 19.21 17.21 25.86
N VAL A 178 18.87 16.01 25.42
CA VAL A 178 17.67 15.73 24.62
C VAL A 178 16.81 14.65 25.26
N ALA A 179 15.52 14.68 24.93
CA ALA A 179 14.54 13.68 25.37
C ALA A 179 13.88 13.03 24.14
N LEU A 180 13.40 11.80 24.33
CA LEU A 180 12.62 11.11 23.30
C LEU A 180 11.35 11.88 22.95
N ASP A 181 11.09 11.96 21.65
CA ASP A 181 10.02 12.73 21.00
C ASP A 181 9.97 14.19 21.48
N GLY A 182 11.10 14.69 21.98
CA GLY A 182 11.25 16.04 22.45
C GLY A 182 11.59 17.00 21.31
N ARG A 183 12.09 18.18 21.68
CA ARG A 183 12.33 19.29 20.75
C ARG A 183 13.19 18.93 19.52
N TYR A 184 14.18 18.06 19.70
CA TYR A 184 15.11 17.65 18.64
C TYR A 184 14.64 16.45 17.82
N ALA A 185 13.47 15.87 18.11
CA ALA A 185 12.95 14.76 17.32
C ALA A 185 12.37 15.26 15.99
N LEU A 186 12.71 14.64 14.86
CA LEU A 186 12.24 15.09 13.54
C LEU A 186 10.82 14.62 13.26
N GLU A 187 9.96 15.55 12.85
CA GLU A 187 8.69 15.23 12.20
C GLU A 187 8.92 14.76 10.75
N PRO A 188 7.94 14.10 10.10
CA PRO A 188 8.09 13.62 8.72
C PRO A 188 8.51 14.66 7.67
N GLU A 189 8.28 15.96 7.96
CA GLU A 189 8.82 17.08 7.22
C GLU A 189 9.47 18.05 8.21
N ALA A 190 10.75 18.37 8.02
CA ALA A 190 11.49 19.37 8.77
C ALA A 190 11.84 20.57 7.85
N LEU A 191 12.19 21.71 8.43
CA LEU A 191 12.59 22.89 7.67
C LEU A 191 14.06 23.22 7.93
N LEU A 192 14.80 23.46 6.85
CA LEU A 192 16.12 24.07 6.90
C LEU A 192 16.03 25.55 6.61
N PHE A 193 16.86 26.33 7.31
CA PHE A 193 16.93 27.79 7.18
C PHE A 193 15.60 28.51 7.50
N ALA A 194 14.90 27.99 8.50
CA ALA A 194 13.61 28.48 8.96
C ALA A 194 13.67 28.88 10.44
N ASP A 195 12.78 29.79 10.79
CA ASP A 195 12.50 30.21 12.17
C ASP A 195 11.17 31.00 12.18
N ASP A 196 10.34 30.78 13.20
CA ASP A 196 8.99 31.37 13.30
C ASP A 196 9.00 32.86 13.65
N ASP A 197 10.07 33.36 14.27
CA ASP A 197 10.20 34.75 14.69
C ASP A 197 11.11 35.60 13.78
N LEU A 198 11.50 34.99 12.65
CA LEU A 198 12.30 35.56 11.55
C LEU A 198 13.79 35.73 11.89
N GLU A 199 14.36 34.81 12.65
CA GLU A 199 15.81 34.64 12.80
C GLU A 199 16.49 34.10 11.53
N LEU A 200 16.33 34.84 10.43
CA LEU A 200 16.70 34.43 9.07
C LEU A 200 17.91 35.21 8.56
N GLY A 201 18.96 34.48 8.16
CA GLY A 201 20.14 35.01 7.48
C GLY A 201 20.09 34.86 5.96
N THR A 202 21.08 35.42 5.27
CA THR A 202 21.43 34.97 3.90
C THR A 202 22.58 33.98 4.03
N VAL A 203 22.38 32.76 3.56
CA VAL A 203 23.39 31.70 3.58
C VAL A 203 23.66 31.19 2.17
N GLN A 204 24.90 30.80 1.92
CA GLN A 204 25.25 29.93 0.80
C GLN A 204 25.48 28.53 1.33
N VAL A 205 24.93 27.54 0.63
CA VAL A 205 24.92 26.14 1.04
C VAL A 205 25.46 25.31 -0.11
N ASN A 206 26.52 24.56 0.16
CA ASN A 206 27.16 23.68 -0.80
C ASN A 206 26.56 22.29 -0.74
N ALA A 207 26.34 21.74 0.45
CA ALA A 207 25.78 20.39 0.59
C ALA A 207 24.97 20.26 1.87
N VAL A 208 23.97 19.39 1.83
CA VAL A 208 23.19 18.94 2.99
C VAL A 208 23.17 17.41 2.99
N GLU A 209 23.47 16.80 4.12
CA GLU A 209 23.40 15.35 4.29
C GLU A 209 22.74 15.01 5.63
N LEU A 210 21.72 14.16 5.61
CA LEU A 210 21.07 13.62 6.80
C LEU A 210 21.32 12.12 6.87
N ARG A 211 21.93 11.66 7.97
CA ARG A 211 22.21 10.26 8.25
C ARG A 211 21.27 9.74 9.33
N ASP A 212 20.74 8.55 9.10
CA ASP A 212 19.98 7.81 10.09
C ASP A 212 20.93 7.25 11.17
N GLY A 213 20.79 7.74 12.40
CA GLY A 213 21.65 7.42 13.53
C GLY A 213 22.77 8.44 13.84
N PRO A 214 23.33 8.39 15.06
CA PRO A 214 24.37 9.29 15.52
C PRO A 214 25.77 8.83 15.07
N LEU A 215 26.56 9.73 14.47
CA LEU A 215 27.98 9.49 14.22
C LEU A 215 28.82 9.57 15.50
N SER A 216 29.89 8.77 15.57
CA SER A 216 30.89 8.92 16.63
C SER A 216 31.72 10.19 16.44
N ALA A 217 32.29 10.74 17.52
CA ALA A 217 33.17 11.92 17.43
C ALA A 217 34.33 11.70 16.44
N ALA A 218 34.91 10.49 16.40
CA ALA A 218 35.96 10.15 15.44
C ALA A 218 35.45 10.14 13.98
N ALA A 219 34.23 9.64 13.75
CA ALA A 219 33.62 9.66 12.42
C ALA A 219 33.27 11.08 11.97
N VAL A 220 32.84 11.96 12.89
CA VAL A 220 32.61 13.39 12.59
C VAL A 220 33.94 14.11 12.33
N ALA A 221 34.98 13.85 13.11
CA ALA A 221 36.32 14.39 12.86
C ALA A 221 36.87 13.98 11.48
N ALA A 222 36.61 12.74 11.06
CA ALA A 222 36.99 12.23 9.74
C ALA A 222 36.23 12.90 8.57
N LEU A 223 35.10 13.58 8.82
CA LEU A 223 34.44 14.39 7.79
C LEU A 223 35.31 15.60 7.40
N GLY A 224 36.13 16.13 8.31
CA GLY A 224 36.94 17.33 8.07
C GLY A 224 36.12 18.59 7.75
N GLY A 225 36.79 19.58 7.16
CA GLY A 225 36.16 20.84 6.73
C GLY A 225 35.36 20.73 5.41
N PRO A 226 34.69 21.82 5.00
CA PRO A 226 33.89 21.85 3.77
C PRO A 226 34.80 21.79 2.53
N THR A 227 34.36 21.10 1.49
CA THR A 227 35.06 21.05 0.20
C THR A 227 34.07 21.24 -0.94
N ALA A 228 34.54 21.59 -2.15
CA ALA A 228 33.70 21.67 -3.33
C ALA A 228 32.93 20.37 -3.65
N ALA A 229 33.44 19.20 -3.23
CA ALA A 229 32.78 17.90 -3.41
C ALA A 229 31.76 17.55 -2.30
N GLY A 230 31.54 18.45 -1.33
CA GLY A 230 30.70 18.20 -0.17
C GLY A 230 31.36 17.25 0.85
N PRO A 231 30.58 16.62 1.75
CA PRO A 231 31.11 15.66 2.73
C PRO A 231 31.67 14.39 2.06
N PRO A 232 32.73 13.79 2.62
CA PRO A 232 33.26 12.54 2.08
C PRO A 232 32.19 11.44 2.16
N ALA A 233 32.12 10.62 1.11
CA ALA A 233 31.24 9.45 1.10
C ALA A 233 31.56 8.54 2.30
N PRO A 234 30.55 7.88 2.91
CA PRO A 234 30.79 6.96 4.00
C PRO A 234 31.72 5.81 3.55
N SER A 235 32.74 5.50 4.34
CA SER A 235 33.55 4.30 4.12
C SER A 235 32.71 3.06 4.38
N PRO A 236 32.77 2.01 3.53
CA PRO A 236 32.07 0.77 3.79
C PRO A 236 32.68 0.06 5.02
N PRO A 237 31.88 -0.57 5.88
CA PRO A 237 32.37 -1.37 7.00
C PRO A 237 33.03 -2.66 6.52
N LEU A 238 34.12 -3.07 7.16
CA LEU A 238 34.78 -4.35 6.98
C LEU A 238 33.98 -5.43 7.72
N VAL A 239 33.65 -6.52 7.03
CA VAL A 239 32.93 -7.69 7.59
C VAL A 239 33.79 -8.93 7.43
N ARG A 240 33.91 -9.76 8.47
CA ARG A 240 34.66 -11.03 8.43
C ARG A 240 33.80 -12.17 8.99
N VAL A 241 33.59 -13.23 8.23
CA VAL A 241 32.91 -14.44 8.71
C VAL A 241 33.87 -15.27 9.56
N THR A 242 33.48 -15.59 10.79
CA THR A 242 34.29 -16.36 11.76
C THR A 242 33.75 -17.77 12.02
N ALA A 243 32.50 -18.06 11.67
CA ALA A 243 31.93 -19.41 11.68
C ALA A 243 30.92 -19.61 10.52
N PRO A 244 30.87 -20.79 9.87
CA PRO A 244 31.68 -21.98 10.12
C PRO A 244 33.16 -21.74 9.81
N ALA A 245 34.04 -22.33 10.62
CA ALA A 245 35.49 -22.26 10.38
C ALA A 245 35.86 -23.12 9.16
N ALA A 246 36.98 -22.80 8.52
CA ALA A 246 37.51 -23.63 7.44
C ALA A 246 37.71 -25.08 7.92
N GLY A 247 37.20 -26.05 7.16
CA GLY A 247 37.25 -27.48 7.48
C GLY A 247 36.25 -27.96 8.54
N ALA A 248 35.34 -27.10 9.01
CA ALA A 248 34.30 -27.52 9.95
C ALA A 248 33.37 -28.58 9.33
N GLN A 249 32.82 -29.48 10.15
CA GLN A 249 31.74 -30.37 9.75
C GLN A 249 30.41 -29.82 10.26
N VAL A 250 29.41 -29.83 9.38
CA VAL A 250 28.06 -29.35 9.68
C VAL A 250 27.08 -30.46 9.31
N ASP A 251 26.45 -31.05 10.32
CA ASP A 251 25.49 -32.13 10.14
C ASP A 251 24.13 -31.59 9.69
N ALA A 252 23.53 -32.23 8.70
CA ALA A 252 22.12 -32.07 8.35
C ALA A 252 21.24 -32.33 9.58
N ALA A 253 20.09 -31.66 9.66
CA ALA A 253 19.17 -31.71 10.82
C ALA A 253 19.72 -31.16 12.14
N SER A 254 20.93 -30.57 12.15
CA SER A 254 21.52 -30.00 13.37
C SER A 254 21.20 -28.51 13.53
N VAL A 255 21.62 -27.92 14.64
CA VAL A 255 21.62 -26.46 14.81
C VAL A 255 23.06 -26.03 15.01
N THR A 256 23.55 -25.17 14.13
CA THR A 256 24.89 -24.57 14.21
C THR A 256 24.80 -23.04 14.19
N GLU A 257 25.91 -22.35 14.40
CA GLU A 257 25.94 -20.89 14.43
C GLU A 257 26.87 -20.32 13.35
N ILE A 258 26.33 -19.41 12.54
CA ILE A 258 27.09 -18.57 11.62
C ILE A 258 27.48 -17.31 12.38
N ARG A 259 28.77 -16.96 12.40
CA ARG A 259 29.29 -15.81 13.16
C ARG A 259 30.11 -14.89 12.27
N TRP A 260 30.10 -13.60 12.58
CA TRP A 260 30.94 -12.61 11.93
C TRP A 260 31.35 -11.48 12.87
N GLU A 261 32.44 -10.82 12.49
CA GLU A 261 32.97 -9.62 13.12
C GLU A 261 32.90 -8.46 12.13
N THR A 262 32.76 -7.24 12.66
CA THR A 262 32.77 -6.02 11.87
C THR A 262 33.63 -4.95 12.49
N ASP A 263 34.17 -4.03 11.69
CA ASP A 263 34.72 -2.78 12.21
C ASP A 263 33.63 -1.69 12.33
N GLY A 264 33.82 -0.77 13.28
CA GLY A 264 32.85 0.31 13.57
C GLY A 264 31.53 -0.16 14.20
N ALA A 265 30.50 0.68 14.07
CA ALA A 265 29.12 0.36 14.44
C ALA A 265 28.27 0.26 13.16
N PRO A 266 28.42 -0.81 12.36
CA PRO A 266 27.69 -0.93 11.12
C PRO A 266 26.20 -1.11 11.40
N HIS A 267 25.39 -0.41 10.62
CA HIS A 267 23.94 -0.48 10.64
C HIS A 267 23.44 -1.19 9.37
N GLY A 268 22.23 -1.76 9.40
CA GLY A 268 21.65 -2.45 8.26
C GLY A 268 21.77 -3.97 8.34
N GLN A 269 21.45 -4.63 7.23
CA GLN A 269 21.26 -6.07 7.19
C GLN A 269 22.44 -6.75 6.47
N VAL A 270 22.76 -7.97 6.87
CA VAL A 270 23.57 -8.90 6.07
C VAL A 270 22.68 -10.02 5.58
N ARG A 271 22.75 -10.26 4.27
CA ARG A 271 22.22 -11.46 3.65
C ARG A 271 23.23 -12.58 3.82
N VAL A 272 22.84 -13.64 4.52
CA VAL A 272 23.61 -14.85 4.77
C VAL A 272 23.29 -15.86 3.68
N VAL A 273 24.27 -16.22 2.86
CA VAL A 273 24.10 -17.09 1.69
C VAL A 273 24.93 -18.35 1.86
N LEU A 274 24.32 -19.52 1.75
CA LEU A 274 25.02 -20.79 1.61
C LEU A 274 25.51 -20.95 0.17
N LEU A 275 26.79 -21.27 0.02
CA LEU A 275 27.45 -21.53 -1.25
C LEU A 275 27.83 -23.01 -1.35
N HIS A 276 27.95 -23.50 -2.59
CA HIS A 276 28.64 -24.73 -2.96
C HIS A 276 29.56 -24.39 -4.13
N GLY A 277 30.87 -24.50 -3.92
CA GLY A 277 31.85 -23.84 -4.78
C GLY A 277 31.60 -22.33 -4.78
N GLU A 278 31.72 -21.68 -5.93
CA GLU A 278 31.44 -20.24 -6.06
C GLU A 278 29.95 -19.92 -6.27
N ARG A 279 29.10 -20.95 -6.41
CA ARG A 279 27.67 -20.79 -6.68
C ARG A 279 26.90 -20.63 -5.38
N ALA A 280 26.05 -19.60 -5.34
CA ALA A 280 25.03 -19.49 -4.29
C ALA A 280 24.02 -20.64 -4.42
N LEU A 281 23.89 -21.44 -3.37
CA LEU A 281 22.83 -22.44 -3.25
C LEU A 281 21.54 -21.78 -2.82
N ARG A 282 21.57 -21.02 -1.71
CA ARG A 282 20.40 -20.36 -1.14
C ARG A 282 20.79 -19.29 -0.13
N GLU A 283 19.91 -18.34 0.06
CA GLU A 283 19.93 -17.47 1.22
C GLU A 283 19.43 -18.24 2.45
N LEU A 284 20.21 -18.23 3.52
CA LEU A 284 19.86 -18.83 4.81
C LEU A 284 19.05 -17.86 5.68
N ALA A 285 19.40 -16.57 5.63
CA ALA A 285 18.70 -15.50 6.33
C ALA A 285 19.14 -14.12 5.85
N THR A 286 18.32 -13.11 6.12
CA THR A 286 18.73 -11.70 6.17
C THR A 286 18.58 -11.25 7.62
N VAL A 287 19.69 -10.84 8.25
CA VAL A 287 19.74 -10.49 9.68
C VAL A 287 20.51 -9.19 9.92
N PRO A 288 20.21 -8.43 11.00
CA PRO A 288 20.94 -7.22 11.32
C PRO A 288 22.44 -7.50 11.47
N VAL A 289 23.28 -6.74 10.78
CA VAL A 289 24.74 -6.92 10.81
C VAL A 289 25.29 -6.80 12.23
N ALA A 290 24.69 -5.94 13.04
CA ALA A 290 25.02 -5.73 14.46
C ALA A 290 24.77 -6.96 15.34
N ARG A 291 24.02 -7.97 14.86
CA ARG A 291 23.79 -9.21 15.62
C ARG A 291 25.07 -10.03 15.75
N GLY A 292 25.99 -9.93 14.78
CA GLY A 292 27.26 -10.68 14.73
C GLY A 292 27.12 -12.20 14.62
N ARG A 293 25.88 -12.72 14.61
CA ARG A 293 25.57 -14.14 14.60
C ARG A 293 24.19 -14.47 14.06
N PHE A 294 24.04 -15.68 13.56
CA PHE A 294 22.80 -16.29 13.13
C PHE A 294 22.78 -17.77 13.52
N ALA A 295 21.71 -18.21 14.19
CA ALA A 295 21.49 -19.63 14.47
C ALA A 295 20.95 -20.30 13.21
N TRP A 296 21.78 -21.13 12.59
CA TRP A 296 21.44 -21.89 11.40
C TRP A 296 20.92 -23.26 11.81
N HIS A 297 19.60 -23.45 11.69
CA HIS A 297 18.99 -24.78 11.69
C HIS A 297 19.33 -25.43 10.35
N VAL A 298 20.26 -26.39 10.38
CA VAL A 298 20.83 -27.01 9.20
C VAL A 298 19.80 -27.95 8.60
N ASP A 299 19.51 -27.74 7.34
CA ASP A 299 18.48 -28.47 6.62
C ASP A 299 18.83 -29.97 6.51
N ASN A 300 17.80 -30.83 6.43
CA ASN A 300 17.97 -32.26 6.14
C ASN A 300 18.54 -32.51 4.72
N ASP A 301 18.51 -31.50 3.85
CA ASP A 301 18.96 -31.57 2.46
C ASP A 301 20.33 -30.89 2.25
N LEU A 302 21.09 -30.64 3.33
CA LEU A 302 22.44 -30.08 3.23
C LEU A 302 23.31 -30.96 2.30
N PRO A 303 23.89 -30.41 1.21
CA PRO A 303 24.71 -31.21 0.31
C PRO A 303 25.87 -31.86 1.05
N ALA A 304 26.01 -33.18 0.89
CA ALA A 304 27.17 -33.89 1.39
C ALA A 304 28.41 -33.52 0.56
N GLY A 305 29.52 -33.17 1.20
CA GLY A 305 30.76 -32.77 0.52
C GLY A 305 31.46 -31.59 1.19
N ASP A 306 32.70 -31.30 0.78
CA ASP A 306 33.65 -30.39 1.44
C ASP A 306 33.77 -28.99 0.80
N ASP A 307 32.86 -28.64 -0.11
CA ASP A 307 32.94 -27.41 -0.90
C ASP A 307 31.86 -26.36 -0.51
N LEU A 308 31.29 -26.46 0.70
CA LEU A 308 30.31 -25.48 1.18
C LEU A 308 30.98 -24.24 1.76
N ALA A 309 30.37 -23.07 1.64
CA ALA A 309 30.81 -21.85 2.31
C ALA A 309 29.62 -20.96 2.68
N VAL A 310 29.79 -20.04 3.63
CA VAL A 310 28.81 -19.01 3.95
C VAL A 310 29.32 -17.67 3.45
N ARG A 311 28.56 -16.98 2.61
CA ARG A 311 28.83 -15.60 2.21
C ARG A 311 27.85 -14.65 2.88
N LEU A 312 28.38 -13.64 3.54
CA LEU A 312 27.64 -12.48 3.98
C LEU A 312 27.71 -11.43 2.89
N GLU A 313 26.55 -10.87 2.55
CA GLU A 313 26.43 -9.75 1.63
C GLU A 313 25.77 -8.61 2.39
N TRP A 314 26.53 -7.54 2.65
CA TRP A 314 26.02 -6.39 3.37
C TRP A 314 25.11 -5.57 2.47
N LEU A 315 23.88 -5.35 2.93
CA LEU A 315 22.80 -4.68 2.18
C LEU A 315 22.74 -3.16 2.46
N GLY A 316 23.90 -2.52 2.60
CA GLY A 316 24.05 -1.07 2.83
C GLY A 316 24.81 -0.32 1.72
N PRO A 317 24.93 1.03 1.81
CA PRO A 317 25.68 1.83 0.83
C PRO A 317 27.16 1.40 0.79
N GLY A 318 27.62 0.87 -0.34
CA GLY A 318 29.00 0.42 -0.53
C GLY A 318 29.23 -1.10 -0.54
N SER A 319 28.18 -1.92 -0.70
CA SER A 319 28.17 -3.38 -0.96
C SER A 319 29.49 -4.12 -0.66
N VAL A 320 29.61 -4.66 0.56
CA VAL A 320 30.73 -5.51 0.97
C VAL A 320 30.26 -6.95 1.03
N THR A 321 31.08 -7.89 0.56
CA THR A 321 30.87 -9.32 0.74
C THR A 321 32.00 -9.93 1.55
N ALA A 322 31.65 -10.89 2.41
CA ALA A 322 32.61 -11.64 3.21
C ALA A 322 32.23 -13.12 3.14
N THR A 323 33.18 -13.99 2.79
CA THR A 323 32.92 -15.43 2.67
C THR A 323 33.72 -16.18 3.74
N SER A 324 33.12 -17.19 4.36
CA SER A 324 33.80 -18.11 5.26
C SER A 324 34.84 -18.94 4.51
N GLY A 325 35.69 -19.65 5.27
CA GLY A 325 36.40 -20.80 4.71
C GLY A 325 35.43 -21.90 4.28
N ARG A 326 35.92 -22.82 3.43
CA ARG A 326 35.17 -24.00 2.99
C ARG A 326 34.90 -24.94 4.18
N PHE A 327 33.73 -25.55 4.24
CA PHE A 327 33.32 -26.51 5.27
C PHE A 327 32.58 -27.70 4.65
N THR A 328 32.44 -28.78 5.42
CA THR A 328 31.86 -30.05 4.96
C THR A 328 30.44 -30.24 5.47
N GLY A 329 29.50 -30.56 4.58
CA GLY A 329 28.16 -31.01 4.93
C GLY A 329 28.09 -32.53 5.09
N THR A 330 27.36 -33.01 6.11
CA THR A 330 27.24 -34.44 6.44
C THR A 330 25.77 -34.83 6.66
N GLY A 331 25.32 -35.96 6.09
CA GLY A 331 23.99 -36.54 6.39
C GLY A 331 22.80 -36.12 5.51
N GLY A 332 22.99 -35.37 4.41
CA GLY A 332 21.91 -34.98 3.51
C GLY A 332 21.45 -36.05 2.51
N ASP A 333 20.19 -36.00 2.08
CA ASP A 333 19.59 -36.91 1.09
C ASP A 333 20.12 -36.62 -0.35
N PRO A 334 20.81 -37.57 -1.01
CA PRO A 334 21.33 -37.40 -2.38
C PRO A 334 20.26 -37.43 -3.48
N ALA A 335 18.98 -37.72 -3.18
CA ALA A 335 17.91 -37.87 -4.16
C ALA A 335 17.06 -36.60 -4.35
N ARG A 336 17.67 -35.49 -4.79
CA ARG A 336 16.92 -34.27 -5.14
C ARG A 336 16.33 -34.38 -6.57
N PRO A 337 15.02 -34.17 -6.80
CA PRO A 337 14.54 -33.80 -8.13
C PRO A 337 15.14 -32.44 -8.53
N PRO A 338 15.32 -32.13 -9.82
CA PRO A 338 16.07 -30.97 -10.25
C PRO A 338 15.46 -29.69 -9.69
N ASP A 339 16.26 -28.97 -8.91
CA ASP A 339 15.99 -27.59 -8.59
C ASP A 339 15.89 -26.76 -9.88
N ALA A 340 14.84 -25.92 -9.94
CA ALA A 340 14.81 -24.69 -10.72
C ALA A 340 14.51 -24.74 -12.24
N SER A 341 14.00 -25.83 -12.83
CA SER A 341 13.46 -25.74 -14.20
C SER A 341 12.03 -25.19 -14.19
N ASP A 342 11.79 -24.19 -15.03
CA ASP A 342 10.46 -23.63 -15.25
C ASP A 342 9.47 -24.74 -15.67
N LEU A 343 8.34 -24.81 -14.96
CA LEU A 343 7.30 -25.79 -15.25
C LEU A 343 6.52 -25.40 -16.52
N VAL A 344 6.45 -24.11 -16.84
CA VAL A 344 5.71 -23.59 -17.98
C VAL A 344 6.43 -23.95 -19.28
N HIS A 345 5.77 -24.73 -20.12
CA HIS A 345 6.20 -24.93 -21.49
C HIS A 345 5.88 -23.69 -22.33
N ASN A 346 6.84 -23.21 -23.12
CA ASN A 346 6.66 -22.10 -24.06
C ASN A 346 6.07 -20.83 -23.41
N GLY A 347 6.56 -20.45 -22.23
CA GLY A 347 6.10 -19.26 -21.48
C GLY A 347 6.40 -17.92 -22.15
N ARG A 348 7.30 -17.90 -23.14
CA ARG A 348 7.64 -16.73 -23.98
C ARG A 348 6.89 -16.69 -25.31
N PHE A 349 6.01 -17.65 -25.58
CA PHE A 349 5.19 -17.72 -26.79
C PHE A 349 5.96 -17.74 -28.15
N GLU A 350 7.27 -17.99 -28.13
CA GLU A 350 8.11 -18.05 -29.33
C GLU A 350 7.72 -19.20 -30.25
N ALA A 351 7.30 -20.33 -29.68
CA ALA A 351 6.78 -21.49 -30.41
C ALA A 351 5.26 -21.38 -30.72
N GLY A 352 4.70 -20.17 -30.69
CA GLY A 352 3.27 -19.99 -30.88
C GLY A 352 2.50 -20.19 -29.56
N LEU A 353 1.30 -20.78 -29.65
CA LEU A 353 0.53 -21.24 -28.49
C LEU A 353 0.77 -22.73 -28.18
N ASP A 354 1.89 -23.30 -28.64
CA ASP A 354 2.22 -24.70 -28.34
C ASP A 354 2.31 -24.93 -26.83
N GLY A 355 1.67 -26.00 -26.35
CA GLY A 355 1.49 -26.30 -24.92
C GLY A 355 0.42 -25.47 -24.20
N TRP A 356 -0.28 -24.55 -24.87
CA TRP A 356 -1.33 -23.73 -24.28
C TRP A 356 -2.70 -24.04 -24.88
N THR A 357 -3.75 -24.01 -24.05
CA THR A 357 -5.15 -24.16 -24.46
C THR A 357 -5.90 -22.85 -24.30
N VAL A 358 -6.54 -22.37 -25.37
CA VAL A 358 -7.47 -21.24 -25.31
C VAL A 358 -8.80 -21.74 -24.76
N GLN A 359 -9.18 -21.31 -23.55
CA GLN A 359 -10.47 -21.65 -22.94
C GLN A 359 -11.56 -20.61 -23.21
N ALA A 360 -11.17 -19.35 -23.43
CA ALA A 360 -12.08 -18.26 -23.74
C ALA A 360 -11.40 -17.23 -24.63
N GLY A 361 -12.21 -16.55 -25.44
CA GLY A 361 -11.76 -15.50 -26.36
C GLY A 361 -10.97 -16.01 -27.56
N ALA A 362 -10.30 -15.09 -28.23
CA ALA A 362 -9.43 -15.39 -29.37
C ALA A 362 -8.10 -14.61 -29.24
N PRO A 363 -7.27 -14.91 -28.22
CA PRO A 363 -5.98 -14.28 -28.08
C PRO A 363 -5.07 -14.63 -29.25
N ALA A 364 -4.28 -13.64 -29.66
CA ALA A 364 -3.41 -13.72 -30.82
C ALA A 364 -1.97 -13.38 -30.44
N LEU A 365 -1.04 -13.77 -31.30
CA LEU A 365 0.35 -13.39 -31.15
C LEU A 365 0.65 -12.13 -31.96
N ALA A 366 1.28 -11.16 -31.31
CA ALA A 366 1.78 -9.96 -31.94
C ALA A 366 3.31 -9.99 -32.04
N ARG A 367 3.88 -9.21 -32.94
CA ARG A 367 5.33 -9.00 -33.01
C ARG A 367 5.81 -8.37 -31.70
N GLY A 368 6.84 -8.94 -31.10
CA GLY A 368 7.51 -8.39 -29.92
C GLY A 368 8.08 -7.01 -30.21
N ASP A 369 7.99 -6.12 -29.23
CA ASP A 369 8.58 -4.78 -29.26
C ASP A 369 9.65 -4.62 -28.17
N SER A 370 10.31 -3.46 -28.14
CA SER A 370 11.34 -3.16 -27.13
C SER A 370 10.72 -3.19 -25.72
N GLY A 371 10.91 -4.32 -25.03
CA GLY A 371 10.43 -4.57 -23.68
C GLY A 371 9.78 -5.96 -23.49
N GLY A 372 9.24 -6.56 -24.55
CA GLY A 372 8.88 -7.98 -24.57
C GLY A 372 10.16 -8.83 -24.59
N GLY A 373 10.20 -9.94 -23.86
CA GLY A 373 11.39 -10.80 -23.72
C GLY A 373 11.79 -11.56 -24.98
N GLY A 374 11.05 -11.40 -26.09
CA GLY A 374 11.27 -12.15 -27.33
C GLY A 374 10.65 -11.53 -28.58
N SER A 375 10.53 -12.35 -29.64
CA SER A 375 10.05 -11.92 -30.96
C SER A 375 8.53 -11.94 -31.09
N ARG A 376 7.83 -12.58 -30.13
CA ARG A 376 6.37 -12.69 -30.07
C ARG A 376 5.87 -12.38 -28.67
N VAL A 377 4.66 -11.85 -28.59
CA VAL A 377 3.95 -11.63 -27.31
C VAL A 377 2.49 -12.02 -27.47
N LEU A 378 1.87 -12.48 -26.39
CA LEU A 378 0.42 -12.71 -26.34
C LEU A 378 -0.31 -11.36 -26.32
N ARG A 379 -1.41 -11.26 -27.07
CA ARG A 379 -2.35 -10.14 -27.05
C ARG A 379 -3.78 -10.67 -26.95
N GLY A 380 -4.61 -10.03 -26.13
CA GLY A 380 -5.94 -10.53 -25.79
C GLY A 380 -6.92 -10.73 -26.94
N GLY A 381 -7.03 -9.77 -27.87
CA GLY A 381 -7.94 -9.89 -29.02
C GLY A 381 -9.41 -9.61 -28.68
N PRO A 382 -10.40 -10.05 -29.47
CA PRO A 382 -11.81 -9.73 -29.22
C PRO A 382 -12.34 -10.36 -27.93
N GLY A 383 -12.95 -9.55 -27.06
CA GLY A 383 -13.57 -10.00 -25.81
C GLY A 383 -12.60 -10.33 -24.68
N ASP A 384 -13.13 -10.91 -23.60
CA ASP A 384 -12.32 -11.51 -22.54
C ASP A 384 -11.56 -12.73 -23.09
N PHE A 385 -10.38 -13.01 -22.54
CA PHE A 385 -9.60 -14.18 -22.94
C PHE A 385 -9.06 -14.95 -21.74
N ARG A 386 -8.85 -16.25 -21.94
CA ARG A 386 -8.24 -17.14 -20.95
C ARG A 386 -7.40 -18.21 -21.65
N LEU A 387 -6.09 -18.17 -21.39
CA LEU A 387 -5.12 -19.12 -21.91
C LEU A 387 -4.57 -19.97 -20.76
N VAL A 388 -4.59 -21.30 -20.92
CA VAL A 388 -4.35 -22.24 -19.82
C VAL A 388 -3.30 -23.28 -20.17
N GLN A 389 -2.44 -23.60 -19.20
CA GLN A 389 -1.59 -24.79 -19.21
C GLN A 389 -1.78 -25.53 -17.88
N GLU A 390 -2.23 -26.78 -17.94
CA GLU A 390 -2.38 -27.64 -16.76
C GLU A 390 -1.21 -28.62 -16.67
N ILE A 391 -0.60 -28.69 -15.48
CA ILE A 391 0.69 -29.35 -15.26
C ILE A 391 0.51 -30.36 -14.11
N PRO A 392 0.39 -31.66 -14.42
CA PRO A 392 0.42 -32.71 -13.40
C PRO A 392 1.80 -32.77 -12.74
N LEU A 393 1.87 -32.61 -11.41
CA LEU A 393 3.13 -32.51 -10.69
C LEU A 393 3.91 -33.84 -10.70
N ALA A 394 3.20 -34.96 -10.59
CA ALA A 394 3.81 -36.30 -10.66
C ALA A 394 4.47 -36.56 -12.03
N ALA A 395 3.88 -36.06 -13.13
CA ALA A 395 4.47 -36.19 -14.47
C ALA A 395 5.73 -35.33 -14.65
N ARG A 396 5.96 -34.37 -13.77
CA ARG A 396 7.19 -33.56 -13.69
C ARG A 396 8.17 -34.06 -12.63
N GLY A 397 7.94 -35.24 -12.05
CA GLY A 397 8.85 -35.88 -11.10
C GLY A 397 8.73 -35.40 -9.66
N PHE A 398 7.68 -34.64 -9.31
CA PHE A 398 7.44 -34.23 -7.93
C PHE A 398 6.76 -35.36 -7.14
N ASP A 399 7.35 -35.72 -6.00
CA ASP A 399 6.78 -36.65 -5.03
C ASP A 399 5.55 -36.01 -4.33
N PRO A 400 4.36 -36.64 -4.36
CA PRO A 400 3.15 -36.12 -3.71
C PRO A 400 3.31 -35.86 -2.20
N HIS A 401 4.04 -36.70 -1.48
CA HIS A 401 4.32 -36.49 -0.06
C HIS A 401 5.13 -35.21 0.15
N ARG A 402 6.13 -34.94 -0.70
CA ARG A 402 6.88 -33.68 -0.64
C ARG A 402 6.02 -32.45 -0.94
N VAL A 403 5.10 -32.56 -1.91
CA VAL A 403 4.13 -31.48 -2.18
C VAL A 403 3.27 -31.21 -0.95
N ASP A 404 2.79 -32.26 -0.28
CA ASP A 404 1.92 -32.17 0.89
C ASP A 404 2.65 -31.62 2.14
N LEU A 405 3.98 -31.69 2.19
CA LEU A 405 4.80 -31.05 3.24
C LEU A 405 4.92 -29.52 3.08
N GLY A 406 4.47 -28.95 1.95
CA GLY A 406 4.34 -27.52 1.74
C GLY A 406 5.46 -26.89 0.92
N LEU A 407 5.51 -27.20 -0.39
CA LEU A 407 6.36 -26.50 -1.35
C LEU A 407 5.89 -25.06 -1.58
N ALA A 408 6.82 -24.13 -1.74
CA ALA A 408 6.56 -22.77 -2.20
C ALA A 408 6.55 -22.71 -3.72
N LEU A 409 5.68 -21.86 -4.27
CA LEU A 409 5.60 -21.53 -5.69
C LEU A 409 6.06 -20.10 -5.89
N ASP A 410 6.94 -19.91 -6.87
CA ASP A 410 7.33 -18.61 -7.41
C ASP A 410 6.86 -18.55 -8.86
N ALA A 411 5.83 -17.76 -9.11
CA ALA A 411 5.28 -17.55 -10.44
C ALA A 411 5.41 -16.09 -10.85
N SER A 412 5.66 -15.86 -12.13
CA SER A 412 5.76 -14.51 -12.66
C SER A 412 5.30 -14.42 -14.12
N VAL A 413 4.99 -13.20 -14.54
CA VAL A 413 4.59 -12.87 -15.90
C VAL A 413 5.01 -11.43 -16.21
N ARG A 414 5.36 -11.13 -17.45
CA ARG A 414 5.42 -9.75 -17.94
C ARG A 414 4.08 -9.34 -18.50
N LEU A 415 3.52 -8.24 -18.00
CA LEU A 415 2.26 -7.70 -18.48
C LEU A 415 2.37 -6.22 -18.82
N ARG A 416 1.50 -5.78 -19.72
CA ARG A 416 1.19 -4.37 -19.98
C ARG A 416 -0.24 -4.22 -20.49
N ALA A 417 -0.80 -3.04 -20.30
CA ALA A 417 -2.06 -2.58 -20.89
C ALA A 417 -1.74 -1.47 -21.92
N ARG A 418 -2.73 -0.82 -22.53
CA ARG A 418 -2.49 0.20 -23.56
C ARG A 418 -2.48 1.61 -23.00
N GLU A 419 -3.43 1.94 -22.16
CA GLU A 419 -3.63 3.27 -21.62
C GLU A 419 -2.74 3.53 -20.42
N ARG A 420 -2.63 4.81 -20.05
CA ARG A 420 -1.85 5.22 -18.87
C ARG A 420 -2.52 4.75 -17.59
N VAL A 421 -1.70 4.43 -16.59
CA VAL A 421 -2.11 4.09 -15.22
C VAL A 421 -3.22 5.01 -14.72
N GLY A 422 -4.29 4.42 -14.19
CA GLY A 422 -5.44 5.13 -13.63
C GLY A 422 -6.56 5.45 -14.64
N ARG A 423 -6.33 5.30 -15.96
CA ARG A 423 -7.40 5.41 -16.95
C ARG A 423 -8.09 4.07 -17.17
N PHE A 424 -9.41 4.14 -17.41
CA PHE A 424 -10.23 2.99 -17.78
C PHE A 424 -9.68 2.25 -18.99
N ASP A 425 -9.27 1.00 -18.79
CA ASP A 425 -8.57 0.19 -19.77
C ASP A 425 -8.73 -1.32 -19.52
N ASP A 426 -8.28 -2.11 -20.48
CA ASP A 426 -8.31 -3.57 -20.39
C ASP A 426 -7.39 -4.11 -19.30
N GLN A 427 -7.80 -5.24 -18.73
CA GLN A 427 -7.08 -5.87 -17.64
C GLN A 427 -6.48 -7.19 -18.10
N ALA A 428 -5.30 -7.52 -17.58
CA ALA A 428 -4.73 -8.86 -17.67
C ALA A 428 -3.94 -9.19 -16.41
N TRP A 429 -3.88 -10.47 -16.04
CA TRP A 429 -3.09 -10.99 -14.92
C TRP A 429 -2.67 -12.44 -15.17
N LEU A 430 -1.66 -12.90 -14.42
CA LEU A 430 -1.38 -14.32 -14.25
C LEU A 430 -2.16 -14.84 -13.05
N ARG A 431 -2.73 -16.03 -13.19
CA ARG A 431 -3.32 -16.81 -12.10
C ARG A 431 -2.76 -18.23 -12.14
N VAL A 432 -2.53 -18.80 -10.97
CA VAL A 432 -2.06 -20.16 -10.79
C VAL A 432 -2.96 -20.86 -9.77
N ALA A 433 -3.73 -21.85 -10.22
CA ALA A 433 -4.61 -22.63 -9.35
C ALA A 433 -3.96 -23.96 -8.95
N PHE A 434 -4.18 -24.35 -7.70
CA PHE A 434 -3.74 -25.61 -7.12
C PHE A 434 -4.88 -26.61 -7.15
N LEU A 435 -4.72 -27.72 -7.88
CA LEU A 435 -5.77 -28.70 -8.12
C LEU A 435 -5.54 -29.97 -7.32
N GLY A 436 -6.59 -30.46 -6.65
CA GLY A 436 -6.63 -31.76 -6.01
C GLY A 436 -6.66 -32.92 -7.00
N ALA A 437 -6.62 -34.15 -6.49
CA ALA A 437 -6.71 -35.36 -7.31
C ALA A 437 -8.06 -35.49 -8.06
N ASP A 438 -9.11 -34.83 -7.55
CA ASP A 438 -10.45 -34.75 -8.12
C ASP A 438 -10.61 -33.58 -9.12
N GLY A 439 -9.54 -32.82 -9.37
CA GLY A 439 -9.54 -31.64 -10.23
C GLY A 439 -10.16 -30.38 -9.61
N GLN A 440 -10.61 -30.44 -8.36
CA GLN A 440 -11.14 -29.27 -7.65
C GLN A 440 -10.01 -28.30 -7.28
N THR A 441 -10.30 -27.01 -7.29
CA THR A 441 -9.34 -25.99 -6.84
C THR A 441 -9.27 -25.98 -5.32
N LEU A 442 -8.09 -26.27 -4.77
CA LEU A 442 -7.80 -26.22 -3.33
C LEU A 442 -7.36 -24.81 -2.87
N GLY A 443 -6.81 -24.03 -3.79
CA GLY A 443 -6.33 -22.66 -3.57
C GLY A 443 -5.84 -22.05 -4.88
N ALA A 444 -5.54 -20.77 -4.88
CA ALA A 444 -4.92 -20.12 -6.04
C ALA A 444 -4.02 -18.96 -5.62
N THR A 445 -3.16 -18.52 -6.53
CA THR A 445 -2.45 -17.26 -6.44
C THR A 445 -2.54 -16.48 -7.74
N ARG A 446 -2.50 -15.16 -7.67
CA ARG A 446 -2.58 -14.28 -8.85
C ARG A 446 -1.64 -13.10 -8.71
N SER A 447 -1.19 -12.59 -9.86
CA SER A 447 -0.41 -11.36 -9.91
C SER A 447 -1.30 -10.13 -9.71
N LEU A 448 -0.69 -8.96 -9.53
CA LEU A 448 -1.36 -7.71 -9.85
C LEU A 448 -1.78 -7.68 -11.32
N MET A 449 -2.76 -6.85 -11.65
CA MET A 449 -3.16 -6.65 -13.04
C MET A 449 -2.18 -5.72 -13.77
N ALA A 450 -2.17 -5.80 -15.10
CA ALA A 450 -1.54 -4.79 -15.94
C ALA A 450 -2.14 -3.40 -15.65
N ALA A 451 -1.28 -2.40 -15.46
CA ALA A 451 -1.73 -1.05 -15.09
C ALA A 451 -1.23 0.04 -16.05
N GLY A 452 -0.54 -0.29 -17.15
CA GLY A 452 -0.03 0.74 -18.05
C GLY A 452 0.74 0.21 -19.27
N PRO A 453 1.25 1.10 -20.15
CA PRO A 453 1.89 0.73 -21.41
C PRO A 453 3.28 0.14 -21.25
N ALA A 454 3.92 0.36 -20.09
CA ALA A 454 5.22 -0.18 -19.79
C ALA A 454 5.10 -1.66 -19.39
N TRP A 455 5.97 -2.50 -19.96
CA TRP A 455 6.14 -3.87 -19.53
C TRP A 455 6.58 -3.92 -18.05
N ARG A 456 5.85 -4.67 -17.22
CA ARG A 456 6.18 -4.91 -15.82
C ARG A 456 6.26 -6.42 -15.57
N GLN A 457 7.35 -6.87 -14.95
CA GLN A 457 7.38 -8.20 -14.34
C GLN A 457 6.51 -8.17 -13.08
N LEU A 458 5.50 -9.02 -13.04
CA LEU A 458 4.60 -9.17 -11.90
C LEU A 458 4.71 -10.59 -11.37
N HIS A 459 4.54 -10.74 -10.07
CA HIS A 459 4.76 -12.00 -9.36
C HIS A 459 3.48 -12.47 -8.66
N ALA A 460 3.33 -13.78 -8.57
CA ALA A 460 2.23 -14.47 -7.90
C ALA A 460 2.79 -15.62 -7.04
N PRO A 461 3.61 -15.36 -6.02
CA PRO A 461 4.09 -16.42 -5.15
C PRO A 461 2.96 -16.91 -4.24
N ALA A 462 3.07 -18.16 -3.80
CA ALA A 462 2.20 -18.74 -2.79
C ALA A 462 2.81 -19.99 -2.19
N LEU A 463 2.20 -20.46 -1.10
CA LEU A 463 2.44 -21.79 -0.60
C LEU A 463 1.47 -22.77 -1.25
N ILE A 464 1.96 -23.92 -1.70
CA ILE A 464 1.13 -24.95 -2.30
C ILE A 464 0.30 -25.63 -1.19
N PRO A 465 -1.05 -25.66 -1.30
CA PRO A 465 -1.89 -26.39 -0.37
C PRO A 465 -1.60 -27.89 -0.39
N ALA A 466 -1.66 -28.53 0.78
CA ALA A 466 -1.62 -29.98 0.86
C ALA A 466 -2.77 -30.61 0.04
N GLY A 467 -2.51 -31.74 -0.60
CA GLY A 467 -3.43 -32.41 -1.51
C GLY A 467 -3.28 -31.99 -2.97
N THR A 468 -2.44 -30.99 -3.29
CA THR A 468 -2.22 -30.54 -4.68
C THR A 468 -1.57 -31.65 -5.51
N ARG A 469 -2.15 -31.96 -6.67
CA ARG A 469 -1.65 -32.97 -7.63
C ARG A 469 -1.37 -32.39 -9.01
N ALA A 470 -2.02 -31.29 -9.36
CA ALA A 470 -1.73 -30.54 -10.57
C ALA A 470 -1.77 -29.03 -10.30
N ILE A 471 -1.06 -28.27 -11.11
CA ILE A 471 -1.11 -26.81 -11.12
C ILE A 471 -1.67 -26.37 -12.46
N ARG A 472 -2.60 -25.41 -12.44
CA ARG A 472 -3.14 -24.79 -13.64
C ARG A 472 -2.67 -23.34 -13.73
N VAL A 473 -1.84 -23.06 -14.74
CA VAL A 473 -1.30 -21.74 -15.04
C VAL A 473 -2.22 -21.07 -16.06
N GLU A 474 -2.64 -19.85 -15.76
CA GLU A 474 -3.69 -19.14 -16.49
C GLU A 474 -3.25 -17.70 -16.77
N VAL A 475 -3.21 -17.31 -18.04
CA VAL A 475 -3.12 -15.90 -18.42
C VAL A 475 -4.52 -15.44 -18.81
N GLU A 476 -5.07 -14.52 -18.02
CA GLU A 476 -6.44 -14.05 -18.14
C GLU A 476 -6.46 -12.58 -18.52
N GLY A 477 -7.47 -12.17 -19.28
CA GLY A 477 -7.76 -10.77 -19.48
C GLY A 477 -9.25 -10.46 -19.63
N ARG A 478 -9.64 -9.31 -19.10
CA ARG A 478 -11.00 -8.76 -19.19
C ARG A 478 -11.01 -7.56 -20.12
N LEU A 479 -11.86 -7.62 -21.14
CA LEU A 479 -12.18 -6.51 -22.01
C LEU A 479 -13.00 -5.48 -21.23
N ARG A 480 -12.48 -4.27 -21.20
CA ARG A 480 -13.11 -3.10 -20.59
C ARG A 480 -13.37 -2.05 -21.65
N ARG A 481 -12.40 -1.83 -22.54
CA ARG A 481 -12.35 -0.67 -23.42
C ARG A 481 -12.30 -1.08 -24.89
N GLY A 482 -13.06 -0.34 -25.71
CA GLY A 482 -13.10 -0.58 -27.14
C GLY A 482 -13.70 -1.95 -27.49
N ALA A 483 -13.19 -2.55 -28.57
CA ALA A 483 -13.70 -3.80 -29.13
C ALA A 483 -12.76 -5.01 -28.92
N HIS A 484 -11.53 -4.76 -28.46
CA HIS A 484 -10.50 -5.79 -28.32
C HIS A 484 -9.76 -5.56 -27.02
N ASN A 485 -9.50 -6.63 -26.28
CA ASN A 485 -8.59 -6.66 -25.17
C ASN A 485 -7.17 -6.44 -25.71
N ASP A 486 -6.61 -5.27 -25.43
CA ASP A 486 -5.30 -4.86 -25.91
C ASP A 486 -4.17 -5.06 -24.89
N ALA A 487 -4.49 -5.66 -23.74
CA ALA A 487 -3.48 -6.14 -22.81
C ALA A 487 -2.60 -7.20 -23.46
N SER A 488 -1.32 -7.17 -23.08
CA SER A 488 -0.30 -8.07 -23.61
C SER A 488 0.43 -8.81 -22.48
N ALA A 489 0.80 -10.06 -22.75
CA ALA A 489 1.52 -10.91 -21.82
C ALA A 489 2.73 -11.58 -22.49
N ASP A 490 3.77 -11.81 -21.69
CA ASP A 490 5.00 -12.47 -22.10
C ASP A 490 5.75 -13.05 -20.89
N ASP A 491 6.77 -13.87 -21.12
CA ASP A 491 7.71 -14.39 -20.11
C ASP A 491 7.01 -14.98 -18.87
N VAL A 492 6.02 -15.85 -19.11
CA VAL A 492 5.30 -16.57 -18.06
C VAL A 492 6.20 -17.67 -17.50
N SER A 493 6.37 -17.68 -16.18
CA SER A 493 7.25 -18.63 -15.49
C SER A 493 6.62 -19.15 -14.21
N VAL A 494 6.80 -20.44 -13.93
CA VAL A 494 6.41 -21.07 -12.66
C VAL A 494 7.51 -22.01 -12.19
N VAL A 495 8.04 -21.75 -11.01
CA VAL A 495 9.09 -22.57 -10.37
C VAL A 495 8.64 -22.98 -8.97
N LEU A 496 8.86 -24.25 -8.62
CA LEU A 496 8.62 -24.76 -7.27
C LEU A 496 9.92 -24.76 -6.47
N ARG A 497 9.82 -24.42 -5.19
CA ARG A 497 10.94 -24.32 -4.25
C ARG A 497 10.54 -24.89 -2.90
N ASP A 498 11.50 -25.34 -2.10
CA ASP A 498 11.25 -25.67 -0.71
C ASP A 498 10.91 -24.40 0.09
N ARG A 499 9.97 -24.49 1.06
CA ARG A 499 9.53 -23.37 1.89
C ARG A 499 10.57 -23.09 2.98
N TRP A 500 11.33 -22.00 2.88
CA TRP A 500 12.25 -21.60 3.96
C TRP A 500 12.58 -20.09 4.00
N PRO A 501 12.68 -19.46 5.19
CA PRO A 501 12.20 -19.86 6.53
C PRO A 501 10.79 -19.35 6.84
N ARG A 502 10.13 -19.95 7.85
CA ARG A 502 8.83 -19.49 8.38
C ARG A 502 9.04 -18.28 9.29
N ALA A 503 9.06 -17.07 8.71
CA ALA A 503 8.81 -15.88 9.52
C ALA A 503 7.40 -15.99 10.12
N PRO A 504 7.17 -15.56 11.38
CA PRO A 504 5.82 -15.42 11.91
C PRO A 504 5.01 -14.52 10.97
N VAL A 505 3.85 -15.00 10.55
CA VAL A 505 2.97 -14.26 9.66
C VAL A 505 2.07 -13.37 10.50
N THR A 506 1.88 -12.13 10.07
CA THR A 506 0.97 -11.17 10.70
C THR A 506 -0.19 -10.88 9.76
N ILE A 507 -1.41 -10.83 10.31
CA ILE A 507 -2.54 -10.22 9.62
C ILE A 507 -2.40 -8.70 9.74
N THR A 508 -1.95 -8.05 8.68
CA THR A 508 -1.65 -6.60 8.64
C THR A 508 -2.90 -5.76 8.40
N LYS A 509 -3.95 -6.33 7.79
CA LYS A 509 -5.27 -5.71 7.64
C LYS A 509 -6.36 -6.70 8.04
N ALA A 510 -7.21 -6.31 8.99
CA ALA A 510 -8.36 -7.09 9.41
C ALA A 510 -9.31 -7.38 8.23
N PRO A 511 -10.07 -8.48 8.25
CA PRO A 511 -10.92 -8.85 7.13
C PRO A 511 -12.03 -7.83 6.89
N LEU A 512 -12.31 -7.54 5.62
CA LEU A 512 -13.50 -6.84 5.17
C LEU A 512 -14.42 -7.80 4.40
N LEU A 513 -15.72 -7.57 4.53
CA LEU A 513 -16.75 -8.30 3.78
C LEU A 513 -17.14 -7.52 2.52
N TYR A 514 -17.06 -8.16 1.36
CA TYR A 514 -17.47 -7.60 0.09
C TYR A 514 -18.60 -8.39 -0.58
N GLY A 515 -19.43 -7.66 -1.33
CA GLY A 515 -20.57 -8.20 -2.07
C GLY A 515 -21.89 -8.06 -1.29
N PRO A 516 -23.02 -8.40 -1.92
CA PRO A 516 -24.35 -8.14 -1.35
C PRO A 516 -24.78 -9.16 -0.29
N ALA A 517 -23.95 -10.17 0.00
CA ALA A 517 -24.28 -11.33 0.84
C ALA A 517 -25.52 -12.12 0.37
N THR A 518 -25.89 -12.00 -0.92
CA THR A 518 -26.98 -12.75 -1.54
C THR A 518 -26.45 -14.10 -2.00
N GLY A 519 -26.65 -15.14 -1.19
CA GLY A 519 -26.16 -16.49 -1.48
C GLY A 519 -24.66 -16.70 -1.25
N ALA A 520 -23.84 -15.65 -1.29
CA ALA A 520 -22.42 -15.70 -0.92
C ALA A 520 -21.89 -14.31 -0.52
N VAL A 521 -20.80 -14.29 0.25
CA VAL A 521 -20.01 -13.08 0.56
C VAL A 521 -18.52 -13.36 0.38
N THR A 522 -17.76 -12.36 -0.04
CA THR A 522 -16.30 -12.47 -0.14
C THR A 522 -15.64 -11.88 1.09
N VAL A 523 -14.76 -12.63 1.75
CA VAL A 523 -13.89 -12.16 2.82
C VAL A 523 -12.55 -11.78 2.20
N LEU A 524 -12.07 -10.56 2.46
CA LEU A 524 -10.79 -10.06 1.99
C LEU A 524 -9.96 -9.53 3.15
N TRP A 525 -8.73 -10.02 3.33
CA TRP A 525 -7.80 -9.55 4.36
C TRP A 525 -6.37 -9.45 3.82
N GLU A 526 -5.45 -8.85 4.57
CA GLU A 526 -4.04 -8.79 4.20
C GLU A 526 -3.16 -9.45 5.25
N ALA A 527 -2.13 -10.16 4.78
CA ALA A 527 -1.03 -10.65 5.57
C ALA A 527 0.31 -10.11 5.06
N ASP A 528 1.35 -10.16 5.88
CA ASP A 528 2.70 -9.73 5.54
C ASP A 528 3.48 -10.72 4.66
N LEU A 529 2.95 -11.93 4.46
CA LEU A 529 3.58 -12.98 3.65
C LEU A 529 2.57 -13.68 2.75
N ALA A 530 2.89 -13.81 1.46
CA ALA A 530 2.08 -14.55 0.49
C ALA A 530 2.24 -16.07 0.59
N ALA A 531 3.44 -16.55 0.93
CA ALA A 531 3.78 -17.97 1.02
C ALA A 531 3.47 -18.55 2.42
N ALA A 532 2.22 -18.39 2.86
CA ALA A 532 1.71 -18.89 4.13
C ALA A 532 0.47 -19.75 3.93
N HIS A 533 0.08 -20.53 4.95
CA HIS A 533 -1.20 -21.25 4.92
C HIS A 533 -2.33 -20.30 5.27
N HIS A 534 -3.14 -19.92 4.29
CA HIS A 534 -4.29 -19.05 4.47
C HIS A 534 -5.57 -19.87 4.49
N VAL A 535 -6.39 -19.70 5.52
CA VAL A 535 -7.67 -20.41 5.71
C VAL A 535 -8.71 -19.44 6.23
N VAL A 536 -9.96 -19.58 5.77
CA VAL A 536 -11.11 -18.96 6.42
C VAL A 536 -11.99 -20.06 6.96
N ARG A 537 -12.38 -19.97 8.23
CA ARG A 537 -13.34 -20.87 8.85
C ARG A 537 -14.63 -20.11 9.08
N TRP A 538 -15.76 -20.76 8.91
CA TRP A 538 -17.06 -20.12 9.07
C TRP A 538 -18.15 -21.12 9.46
N ARG A 539 -19.25 -20.60 9.98
CA ARG A 539 -20.44 -21.38 10.34
C ARG A 539 -21.69 -20.52 10.34
N GLU A 540 -22.85 -21.15 10.21
CA GLU A 540 -24.08 -20.54 10.70
C GLU A 540 -24.05 -20.50 12.23
N VAL A 541 -24.60 -19.44 12.84
CA VAL A 541 -24.61 -19.28 14.30
C VAL A 541 -25.30 -20.48 14.95
N GLY A 542 -24.58 -21.19 15.83
CA GLY A 542 -25.05 -22.42 16.48
C GLY A 542 -24.73 -23.70 15.72
N GLY A 543 -24.20 -23.63 14.50
CA GLY A 543 -23.73 -24.76 13.71
C GLY A 543 -22.27 -25.14 13.93
N GLU A 544 -21.78 -26.09 13.13
CA GLU A 544 -20.39 -26.54 13.14
C GLU A 544 -19.48 -25.65 12.28
N TRP A 545 -18.24 -25.47 12.72
CA TRP A 545 -17.21 -24.78 11.94
C TRP A 545 -16.82 -25.61 10.73
N ARG A 546 -16.79 -24.97 9.56
CA ARG A 546 -16.26 -25.52 8.33
C ARG A 546 -15.27 -24.56 7.70
N ASP A 547 -14.36 -25.10 6.90
CA ASP A 547 -13.45 -24.28 6.12
C ASP A 547 -14.18 -23.71 4.89
N ALA A 548 -13.81 -22.50 4.50
CA ALA A 548 -14.22 -21.94 3.21
C ALA A 548 -13.61 -22.76 2.07
N GLY A 549 -14.08 -22.52 0.85
CA GLY A 549 -13.43 -23.09 -0.35
C GLY A 549 -12.03 -22.52 -0.56
N ALA A 550 -11.53 -22.64 -1.80
CA ALA A 550 -10.21 -22.13 -2.18
C ALA A 550 -9.98 -20.68 -1.75
N VAL A 551 -8.85 -20.44 -1.08
CA VAL A 551 -8.32 -19.10 -0.84
C VAL A 551 -7.47 -18.68 -2.05
N GLU A 552 -7.72 -17.48 -2.55
CA GLU A 552 -6.89 -16.86 -3.59
C GLU A 552 -5.97 -15.80 -2.97
N THR A 553 -4.67 -15.98 -3.15
CA THR A 553 -3.62 -15.05 -2.71
C THR A 553 -3.25 -14.09 -3.85
N GLN A 554 -3.09 -12.82 -3.55
CA GLN A 554 -2.58 -11.82 -4.48
C GLN A 554 -1.46 -11.02 -3.82
N ARG A 555 -0.24 -11.14 -4.35
CA ARG A 555 0.91 -10.39 -3.84
C ARG A 555 0.81 -8.92 -4.25
N ILE A 556 0.99 -8.03 -3.26
CA ILE A 556 1.08 -6.59 -3.45
C ILE A 556 2.55 -6.17 -3.50
N THR A 557 3.33 -6.54 -2.48
CA THR A 557 4.79 -6.36 -2.39
C THR A 557 5.39 -7.56 -1.65
N ASP A 558 6.70 -7.58 -1.36
CA ASP A 558 7.30 -8.65 -0.55
C ASP A 558 6.71 -8.78 0.87
N GLY A 559 6.21 -7.67 1.44
CA GLY A 559 5.67 -7.61 2.80
C GLY A 559 4.16 -7.44 2.88
N HIS A 560 3.43 -7.60 1.76
CA HIS A 560 1.98 -7.40 1.71
C HIS A 560 1.35 -8.34 0.67
N ALA A 561 0.42 -9.17 1.13
CA ALA A 561 -0.35 -10.09 0.30
C ALA A 561 -1.82 -10.09 0.72
N VAL A 562 -2.70 -9.81 -0.25
CA VAL A 562 -4.14 -9.84 -0.05
C VAL A 562 -4.66 -11.24 -0.28
N GLN A 563 -5.53 -11.70 0.61
CA GLN A 563 -6.17 -13.00 0.54
C GLN A 563 -7.67 -12.80 0.32
N ARG A 564 -8.28 -13.65 -0.49
CA ARG A 564 -9.72 -13.65 -0.75
C ARG A 564 -10.31 -15.06 -0.62
N ALA A 565 -11.45 -15.17 0.03
CA ALA A 565 -12.22 -16.41 0.10
C ALA A 565 -13.72 -16.11 -0.01
N VAL A 566 -14.46 -17.00 -0.64
CA VAL A 566 -15.93 -16.89 -0.76
C VAL A 566 -16.60 -17.78 0.29
N LEU A 567 -17.50 -17.21 1.08
CA LEU A 567 -18.34 -17.94 2.02
C LEU A 567 -19.73 -18.12 1.40
N GLY A 568 -20.13 -19.38 1.21
CA GLY A 568 -21.43 -19.74 0.67
C GLY A 568 -21.57 -21.26 0.49
N PRO A 569 -22.78 -21.74 0.13
CA PRO A 569 -24.00 -20.96 -0.03
C PRO A 569 -24.54 -20.41 1.31
N LEU A 570 -25.03 -19.17 1.28
CA LEU A 570 -25.70 -18.46 2.38
C LEU A 570 -27.21 -18.52 2.21
N VAL A 571 -27.92 -18.68 3.31
CA VAL A 571 -29.39 -18.64 3.37
C VAL A 571 -29.83 -17.21 3.70
N ALA A 572 -30.81 -16.69 2.97
CA ALA A 572 -31.34 -15.34 3.20
C ALA A 572 -31.85 -15.18 4.64
N GLY A 573 -31.48 -14.07 5.30
CA GLY A 573 -31.78 -13.81 6.70
C GLY A 573 -30.93 -14.61 7.71
N GLY A 574 -30.06 -15.52 7.24
CA GLY A 574 -29.17 -16.30 8.09
C GLY A 574 -28.09 -15.44 8.76
N SER A 575 -27.63 -15.88 9.93
CA SER A 575 -26.54 -15.22 10.67
C SER A 575 -25.33 -16.15 10.75
N TYR A 576 -24.15 -15.60 10.47
CA TYR A 576 -22.93 -16.38 10.28
C TYR A 576 -21.79 -15.82 11.11
N GLU A 577 -20.93 -16.72 11.57
CA GLU A 577 -19.64 -16.39 12.19
C GLU A 577 -18.50 -16.83 11.29
N TYR A 578 -17.40 -16.08 11.27
CA TYR A 578 -16.20 -16.44 10.53
C TYR A 578 -14.91 -15.97 11.23
N GLU A 579 -13.81 -16.66 10.97
CA GLU A 579 -12.46 -16.27 11.37
C GLU A 579 -11.50 -16.48 10.19
N VAL A 580 -10.51 -15.61 10.05
CA VAL A 580 -9.43 -15.76 9.07
C VAL A 580 -8.15 -16.17 9.77
N ARG A 581 -7.38 -17.05 9.14
CA ARG A 581 -6.12 -17.59 9.65
C ARG A 581 -5.03 -17.48 8.59
N SER A 582 -3.85 -17.01 8.98
CA SER A 582 -2.64 -16.98 8.17
C SER A 582 -1.52 -17.63 8.99
N ASP A 583 -1.22 -18.89 8.71
CA ASP A 583 -0.49 -19.80 9.61
C ASP A 583 -1.07 -19.70 11.04
N ASP A 584 -0.27 -19.24 12.02
CA ASP A 584 -0.67 -19.14 13.43
C ASP A 584 -1.43 -17.84 13.75
N ALA A 585 -1.42 -16.83 12.87
CA ALA A 585 -2.16 -15.59 13.09
C ALA A 585 -3.65 -15.79 12.83
N VAL A 586 -4.49 -15.36 13.78
CA VAL A 586 -5.95 -15.50 13.72
C VAL A 586 -6.61 -14.13 13.94
N ALA A 587 -7.62 -13.82 13.14
CA ALA A 587 -8.52 -12.69 13.37
C ALA A 587 -9.98 -13.15 13.33
N GLY A 588 -10.68 -12.96 14.45
CA GLY A 588 -12.07 -13.38 14.66
C GLY A 588 -12.29 -14.04 16.02
N PRO A 589 -13.46 -14.67 16.24
CA PRO A 589 -14.58 -14.75 15.29
C PRO A 589 -15.28 -13.39 15.12
N PHE A 590 -15.70 -13.11 13.89
CA PHE A 590 -16.58 -12.00 13.53
C PHE A 590 -17.96 -12.52 13.14
N ARG A 591 -18.97 -11.67 13.19
CA ARG A 591 -20.37 -12.05 12.89
C ARG A 591 -20.99 -11.11 11.88
N PHE A 592 -21.68 -11.67 10.89
CA PHE A 592 -22.44 -10.92 9.89
C PHE A 592 -23.81 -11.59 9.61
N ALA A 593 -24.67 -10.88 8.89
CA ALA A 593 -25.94 -11.40 8.38
C ALA A 593 -25.87 -11.54 6.86
N ALA A 594 -26.45 -12.62 6.33
CA ALA A 594 -26.70 -12.72 4.90
C ALA A 594 -27.74 -11.69 4.43
N ALA A 595 -27.91 -11.55 3.12
CA ALA A 595 -28.93 -10.70 2.54
C ALA A 595 -30.32 -11.02 3.16
N PRO A 596 -31.17 -10.01 3.41
CA PRO A 596 -32.48 -10.20 4.01
C PRO A 596 -33.37 -11.01 3.07
N ALA A 597 -34.35 -11.72 3.66
CA ALA A 597 -35.45 -12.28 2.87
C ALA A 597 -36.22 -11.15 2.18
N ALA A 598 -36.89 -11.45 1.05
CA ALA A 598 -37.55 -10.44 0.20
C ALA A 598 -38.50 -9.53 0.99
N ASP A 599 -39.31 -10.10 1.89
CA ASP A 599 -40.32 -9.34 2.63
C ASP A 599 -39.84 -8.84 4.01
N ALA A 600 -38.55 -9.01 4.32
CA ALA A 600 -37.99 -8.52 5.59
C ALA A 600 -37.62 -7.03 5.49
N SER A 601 -37.80 -6.31 6.60
CA SER A 601 -37.24 -4.96 6.72
C SER A 601 -35.74 -5.03 7.03
N TYR A 602 -34.97 -4.13 6.43
CA TYR A 602 -33.52 -4.08 6.60
C TYR A 602 -33.00 -2.66 6.46
N ARG A 603 -31.75 -2.46 6.84
CA ARG A 603 -31.10 -1.15 6.90
C ARG A 603 -29.85 -1.11 6.03
N VAL A 604 -29.69 -0.04 5.26
CA VAL A 604 -28.52 0.20 4.41
C VAL A 604 -27.87 1.52 4.81
N SER A 605 -26.55 1.54 4.95
CA SER A 605 -25.78 2.77 5.13
C SER A 605 -25.21 3.27 3.80
N TRP A 606 -25.19 4.58 3.62
CA TRP A 606 -24.78 5.25 2.40
C TRP A 606 -23.74 6.32 2.69
N LEU A 607 -22.63 6.28 1.94
CA LEU A 607 -21.54 7.26 2.01
C LEU A 607 -20.92 7.45 0.63
N SER A 608 -20.12 8.49 0.47
CA SER A 608 -19.23 8.68 -0.68
C SER A 608 -18.17 9.71 -0.32
N ASP A 609 -17.09 9.74 -1.08
CA ASP A 609 -16.08 10.80 -1.00
C ASP A 609 -15.48 10.93 0.40
N ASN A 610 -14.95 9.82 0.92
CA ASN A 610 -14.26 9.77 2.20
C ASN A 610 -12.73 9.98 2.09
N GLN A 611 -12.23 10.11 0.86
CA GLN A 611 -10.82 10.29 0.53
C GLN A 611 -10.22 11.51 1.23
N ASP A 612 -8.97 11.37 1.69
CA ASP A 612 -8.15 12.38 2.41
C ASP A 612 -8.73 12.94 3.74
N GLY A 613 -10.02 12.74 4.01
CA GLY A 613 -10.72 13.14 5.23
C GLY A 613 -10.97 12.00 6.23
N TYR A 614 -10.05 11.02 6.29
CA TYR A 614 -10.24 9.79 7.06
C TYR A 614 -10.56 9.95 8.57
N PRO A 615 -10.17 11.02 9.29
CA PRO A 615 -10.65 11.22 10.67
C PRO A 615 -12.17 11.46 10.76
N VAL A 616 -12.73 12.20 9.80
CA VAL A 616 -14.18 12.43 9.70
C VAL A 616 -14.88 11.12 9.34
N PHE A 617 -14.36 10.42 8.33
CA PHE A 617 -14.89 9.11 7.93
C PHE A 617 -14.87 8.11 9.10
N ARG A 618 -13.78 8.05 9.86
CA ARG A 618 -13.66 7.22 11.06
C ARG A 618 -14.75 7.53 12.09
N HIS A 619 -15.09 8.80 12.29
CA HIS A 619 -16.16 9.22 13.19
C HIS A 619 -17.55 8.79 12.68
N ILE A 620 -17.79 8.96 11.38
CA ILE A 620 -19.03 8.51 10.74
C ILE A 620 -19.19 6.98 10.85
N VAL A 621 -18.14 6.21 10.57
CA VAL A 621 -18.17 4.74 10.69
C VAL A 621 -18.52 4.29 12.10
N ALA A 622 -18.05 4.99 13.15
CA ALA A 622 -18.42 4.67 14.52
C ALA A 622 -19.94 4.78 14.76
N GLN A 623 -20.61 5.75 14.13
CA GLN A 623 -22.07 5.90 14.21
C GLN A 623 -22.80 4.83 13.40
N LEU A 624 -22.28 4.51 12.21
CA LEU A 624 -22.85 3.45 11.36
C LEU A 624 -22.71 2.05 11.99
N ALA A 625 -21.60 1.79 12.67
CA ALA A 625 -21.41 0.56 13.44
C ALA A 625 -22.51 0.37 14.49
N ALA A 626 -22.89 1.45 15.19
CA ALA A 626 -23.98 1.42 16.16
C ALA A 626 -25.36 1.20 15.49
N ALA A 627 -25.54 1.69 14.26
CA ALA A 627 -26.78 1.54 13.50
C ALA A 627 -27.02 0.11 12.95
N ARG A 628 -25.97 -0.74 12.90
CA ARG A 628 -25.99 -2.15 12.45
C ARG A 628 -26.71 -2.36 11.11
N PRO A 629 -26.30 -1.69 10.01
CA PRO A 629 -26.85 -1.95 8.69
C PRO A 629 -26.55 -3.37 8.22
N SER A 630 -27.40 -3.93 7.36
CA SER A 630 -27.16 -5.22 6.67
C SER A 630 -26.26 -5.08 5.45
N LEU A 631 -26.08 -3.86 4.95
CA LEU A 631 -25.28 -3.54 3.77
C LEU A 631 -24.75 -2.10 3.86
N ALA A 632 -23.51 -1.89 3.45
CA ALA A 632 -22.92 -0.57 3.26
C ALA A 632 -22.67 -0.30 1.78
N ILE A 633 -23.17 0.83 1.28
CA ILE A 633 -23.04 1.24 -0.11
C ILE A 633 -22.24 2.54 -0.20
N PHE A 634 -21.19 2.55 -1.01
CA PHE A 634 -20.40 3.74 -1.31
C PHE A 634 -20.55 4.19 -2.76
N ALA A 635 -20.66 5.49 -2.99
CA ALA A 635 -20.71 6.06 -4.35
C ALA A 635 -19.34 6.52 -4.87
N GLY A 636 -18.25 5.87 -4.44
CA GLY A 636 -16.89 6.05 -4.96
C GLY A 636 -16.01 7.04 -4.19
N ASP A 637 -14.77 7.16 -4.68
CA ASP A 637 -13.67 7.92 -4.06
C ASP A 637 -13.37 7.45 -2.64
N LEU A 638 -12.96 6.19 -2.55
CA LEU A 638 -12.66 5.50 -1.30
C LEU A 638 -11.30 5.91 -0.72
N VAL A 639 -10.35 6.21 -1.61
CA VAL A 639 -8.99 6.68 -1.30
C VAL A 639 -8.62 7.82 -2.24
N GLN A 640 -7.65 8.66 -1.87
CA GLN A 640 -7.26 9.83 -2.66
C GLN A 640 -6.45 9.44 -3.91
N HIS A 641 -5.64 8.40 -3.81
CA HIS A 641 -4.79 7.89 -4.87
C HIS A 641 -4.81 6.36 -4.85
N GLY A 642 -5.57 5.76 -5.76
CA GLY A 642 -5.74 4.29 -5.83
C GLY A 642 -4.44 3.50 -5.91
N GLN A 643 -3.34 4.07 -6.38
CA GLN A 643 -2.02 3.44 -6.49
C GLN A 643 -1.17 3.46 -5.20
N LEU A 644 -1.60 4.16 -4.13
CA LEU A 644 -0.81 4.31 -2.91
C LEU A 644 -1.25 3.33 -1.81
N LEU A 645 -0.44 2.31 -1.56
CA LEU A 645 -0.67 1.28 -0.54
C LEU A 645 -1.02 1.85 0.85
N ARG A 646 -0.35 2.93 1.26
CA ARG A 646 -0.59 3.58 2.56
C ARG A 646 -2.03 4.10 2.69
N GLU A 647 -2.61 4.60 1.61
CA GLU A 647 -3.94 5.21 1.65
C GLU A 647 -5.05 4.15 1.79
N TRP A 648 -4.88 2.96 1.21
CA TRP A 648 -5.76 1.82 1.46
C TRP A 648 -5.83 1.45 2.95
N GLN A 649 -4.73 1.60 3.70
CA GLN A 649 -4.79 1.42 5.15
C GLN A 649 -5.43 2.62 5.87
N GLN A 650 -4.99 3.83 5.57
CA GLN A 650 -5.36 5.02 6.35
C GLN A 650 -6.79 5.50 6.08
N GLN A 651 -7.23 5.41 4.83
CA GLN A 651 -8.49 5.97 4.36
C GLN A 651 -9.59 4.93 4.19
N TRP A 652 -9.24 3.65 4.05
CA TRP A 652 -10.22 2.58 3.83
C TRP A 652 -10.29 1.56 4.99
N PHE A 653 -9.30 0.65 5.11
CA PHE A 653 -9.35 -0.44 6.09
C PHE A 653 -9.34 0.04 7.55
N GLY A 654 -8.52 1.04 7.87
CA GLY A 654 -8.40 1.58 9.21
C GLY A 654 -9.71 2.16 9.75
N PRO A 655 -10.38 3.08 9.02
CA PRO A 655 -11.70 3.57 9.37
C PRO A 655 -12.77 2.48 9.42
N LEU A 656 -12.84 1.58 8.43
CA LEU A 656 -13.84 0.51 8.36
C LEU A 656 -13.71 -0.52 9.49
N SER A 657 -12.55 -0.64 10.13
CA SER A 657 -12.37 -1.55 11.28
C SER A 657 -12.92 -0.98 12.59
N VAL A 658 -13.35 0.28 12.62
CA VAL A 658 -13.94 0.90 13.83
C VAL A 658 -15.24 0.20 14.19
N GLY A 659 -15.34 -0.21 15.46
CA GLY A 659 -16.52 -0.92 15.97
C GLY A 659 -16.77 -2.26 15.27
N GLY A 660 -15.80 -2.81 14.55
CA GLY A 660 -15.97 -4.03 13.76
C GLY A 660 -16.81 -3.85 12.49
N PHE A 661 -17.06 -2.62 12.03
CA PHE A 661 -18.04 -2.33 10.98
C PHE A 661 -17.80 -3.13 9.70
N GLY A 662 -16.60 -3.09 9.13
CA GLY A 662 -16.23 -3.82 7.92
C GLY A 662 -16.10 -5.34 8.12
N GLN A 663 -15.97 -5.78 9.37
CA GLN A 663 -15.96 -7.20 9.73
C GLN A 663 -17.38 -7.77 9.89
N SER A 664 -18.40 -6.92 10.07
CA SER A 664 -19.79 -7.36 10.28
C SER A 664 -20.76 -6.96 9.18
N THR A 665 -20.41 -5.95 8.38
CA THR A 665 -21.28 -5.33 7.38
C THR A 665 -20.68 -5.54 5.98
N PRO A 666 -21.36 -6.27 5.08
CA PRO A 666 -20.96 -6.40 3.69
C PRO A 666 -20.92 -5.03 2.98
N ILE A 667 -19.90 -4.83 2.15
CA ILE A 667 -19.62 -3.58 1.44
C ILE A 667 -19.74 -3.79 -0.07
N VAL A 668 -20.41 -2.84 -0.74
CA VAL A 668 -20.43 -2.69 -2.19
C VAL A 668 -20.25 -1.22 -2.56
N PHE A 669 -19.70 -0.93 -3.73
CA PHE A 669 -19.44 0.44 -4.12
C PHE A 669 -19.33 0.66 -5.64
N ALA A 670 -19.63 1.88 -6.10
CA ALA A 670 -19.22 2.35 -7.41
C ALA A 670 -17.78 2.89 -7.33
N ARG A 671 -17.00 2.80 -8.41
CA ARG A 671 -15.66 3.42 -8.46
C ARG A 671 -15.77 4.90 -8.80
N GLY A 672 -14.95 5.70 -8.15
CA GLY A 672 -14.75 7.11 -8.44
C GLY A 672 -13.44 7.41 -9.16
N ASN A 673 -13.23 8.69 -9.47
CA ASN A 673 -12.06 9.10 -10.24
C ASN A 673 -10.75 9.05 -9.44
N HIS A 674 -10.81 9.06 -8.12
CA HIS A 674 -9.63 8.87 -7.26
C HIS A 674 -9.28 7.39 -7.05
N ASP A 675 -10.29 6.51 -7.12
CA ASP A 675 -10.08 5.06 -7.08
C ASP A 675 -9.32 4.60 -8.34
N GLY A 676 -9.71 5.17 -9.49
CA GLY A 676 -9.08 4.96 -10.80
C GLY A 676 -8.98 3.50 -11.23
N GLU A 677 -8.28 3.28 -12.34
CA GLU A 677 -7.90 1.95 -12.81
C GLU A 677 -6.46 1.65 -12.41
N HIS A 678 -6.32 1.49 -11.10
CA HIS A 678 -5.07 1.17 -10.43
C HIS A 678 -5.07 -0.28 -9.97
N ASP A 679 -3.91 -0.94 -10.07
CA ASP A 679 -3.73 -2.34 -9.68
C ASP A 679 -4.14 -2.60 -8.22
N LEU A 680 -3.79 -1.71 -7.29
CA LEU A 680 -4.21 -1.82 -5.88
C LEU A 680 -5.70 -1.61 -5.67
N ALA A 681 -6.38 -0.79 -6.48
CA ALA A 681 -7.82 -0.58 -6.37
C ALA A 681 -8.63 -1.83 -6.67
N TYR A 682 -8.13 -2.69 -7.54
CA TYR A 682 -8.67 -4.03 -7.77
C TYR A 682 -8.13 -5.04 -6.76
N ALA A 683 -6.90 -4.87 -6.29
CA ALA A 683 -6.33 -5.76 -5.28
C ALA A 683 -7.04 -5.69 -3.92
N TYR A 684 -7.53 -4.50 -3.52
CA TYR A 684 -8.20 -4.29 -2.23
C TYR A 684 -9.72 -4.37 -2.28
N SER A 685 -10.30 -4.79 -3.40
CA SER A 685 -11.74 -4.96 -3.56
C SER A 685 -12.10 -6.30 -4.18
N ALA A 686 -13.38 -6.67 -4.04
CA ALA A 686 -13.97 -7.86 -4.64
C ALA A 686 -15.47 -7.60 -4.88
N LEU A 687 -15.79 -6.97 -6.00
CA LEU A 687 -17.16 -6.55 -6.31
C LEU A 687 -17.90 -7.59 -7.17
N PRO A 688 -19.24 -7.55 -7.23
CA PRO A 688 -20.01 -8.44 -8.11
C PRO A 688 -19.74 -8.19 -9.60
N GLY A 689 -20.18 -9.15 -10.42
CA GLY A 689 -20.17 -9.03 -11.87
C GLY A 689 -18.75 -8.84 -12.42
N ASN A 690 -18.54 -7.76 -13.16
CA ASN A 690 -17.21 -7.41 -13.66
C ASN A 690 -16.47 -6.42 -12.76
N GLU A 691 -16.97 -6.07 -11.58
CA GLU A 691 -16.33 -5.14 -10.64
C GLU A 691 -16.18 -3.67 -11.08
N ALA A 692 -16.71 -3.31 -12.26
CA ALA A 692 -16.81 -1.93 -12.74
C ALA A 692 -18.28 -1.48 -12.79
N TRP A 693 -19.11 -2.25 -13.49
CA TRP A 693 -20.56 -2.11 -13.46
C TRP A 693 -21.22 -3.46 -13.21
N TYR A 694 -22.21 -3.46 -12.34
CA TYR A 694 -22.85 -4.69 -11.88
C TYR A 694 -24.19 -4.37 -11.26
N ALA A 695 -25.01 -5.39 -11.09
CA ALA A 695 -26.31 -5.24 -10.45
C ALA A 695 -26.62 -6.47 -9.60
N PHE A 696 -27.34 -6.24 -8.51
CA PHE A 696 -27.81 -7.29 -7.63
C PHE A 696 -29.14 -6.92 -7.00
N THR A 697 -29.83 -7.92 -6.48
CA THR A 697 -31.06 -7.73 -5.71
C THR A 697 -30.77 -8.04 -4.24
N HIS A 698 -31.18 -7.13 -3.36
CA HIS A 698 -31.08 -7.29 -1.90
C HIS A 698 -32.44 -6.87 -1.34
N GLY A 699 -33.16 -7.80 -0.69
CA GLY A 699 -34.59 -7.64 -0.43
C GLY A 699 -35.39 -7.51 -1.75
N ARG A 700 -36.23 -6.48 -1.84
CA ARG A 700 -37.03 -6.14 -3.06
C ARG A 700 -36.46 -4.96 -3.86
N VAL A 701 -35.22 -4.58 -3.59
CA VAL A 701 -34.55 -3.46 -4.27
C VAL A 701 -33.52 -3.99 -5.27
N ARG A 702 -33.62 -3.52 -6.52
CA ARG A 702 -32.59 -3.74 -7.54
C ARG A 702 -31.58 -2.61 -7.48
N TYR A 703 -30.35 -2.93 -7.10
CA TYR A 703 -29.24 -1.99 -7.13
C TYR A 703 -28.44 -2.17 -8.41
N VAL A 704 -28.15 -1.07 -9.10
CA VAL A 704 -27.41 -1.02 -10.36
C VAL A 704 -26.24 -0.05 -10.20
N PHE A 705 -25.01 -0.56 -10.27
CA PHE A 705 -23.78 0.21 -10.12
C PHE A 705 -23.19 0.51 -11.49
N LEU A 706 -22.79 1.77 -11.70
CA LEU A 706 -22.19 2.28 -12.92
C LEU A 706 -20.83 2.92 -12.63
N ASP A 707 -19.91 2.72 -13.55
CA ASP A 707 -18.58 3.34 -13.56
C ASP A 707 -18.62 4.60 -14.45
N THR A 708 -18.43 5.77 -13.83
CA THR A 708 -18.46 7.06 -14.53
C THR A 708 -17.14 7.43 -15.21
N GLU A 709 -16.06 6.69 -14.99
CA GLU A 709 -14.80 6.82 -15.74
C GLU A 709 -14.86 6.06 -17.07
N ALA A 710 -15.71 5.05 -17.14
CA ALA A 710 -16.01 4.27 -18.36
C ALA A 710 -16.98 5.03 -19.30
N HIS A 711 -16.52 6.17 -19.84
CA HIS A 711 -17.30 6.98 -20.78
C HIS A 711 -17.79 6.15 -21.99
N PRO A 712 -19.04 6.31 -22.47
CA PRO A 712 -19.63 5.45 -23.52
C PRO A 712 -18.84 5.37 -24.84
N ALA A 713 -18.08 6.42 -25.18
CA ALA A 713 -17.18 6.40 -26.34
C ALA A 713 -16.00 5.42 -26.17
N ALA A 714 -15.54 5.18 -24.95
CA ALA A 714 -14.49 4.23 -24.62
C ALA A 714 -15.05 2.86 -24.22
N ALA A 715 -16.19 2.83 -23.52
CA ALA A 715 -16.82 1.61 -22.99
C ALA A 715 -18.28 1.46 -23.48
N PRO A 716 -18.50 1.24 -24.79
CA PRO A 716 -19.86 1.08 -25.34
C PRO A 716 -20.60 -0.12 -24.72
N ALA A 717 -19.85 -1.11 -24.22
CA ALA A 717 -20.40 -2.27 -23.52
C ALA A 717 -21.21 -1.90 -22.27
N GLN A 718 -20.78 -0.90 -21.48
CA GLN A 718 -21.52 -0.47 -20.30
C GLN A 718 -22.87 0.16 -20.69
N ALA A 719 -22.90 1.00 -21.74
CA ALA A 719 -24.14 1.61 -22.20
C ALA A 719 -25.16 0.58 -22.72
N ALA A 720 -24.67 -0.42 -23.47
CA ALA A 720 -25.50 -1.54 -23.92
C ALA A 720 -26.00 -2.39 -22.74
N TRP A 721 -25.12 -2.67 -21.78
CA TRP A 721 -25.44 -3.41 -20.57
C TRP A 721 -26.49 -2.71 -19.71
N LEU A 722 -26.35 -1.40 -19.46
CA LEU A 722 -27.32 -0.63 -18.66
C LEU A 722 -28.73 -0.73 -19.25
N LYS A 723 -28.86 -0.57 -20.57
CA LYS A 723 -30.15 -0.71 -21.25
C LYS A 723 -30.76 -2.10 -21.05
N ALA A 724 -29.95 -3.16 -21.18
CA ALA A 724 -30.40 -4.53 -20.99
C ALA A 724 -30.76 -4.82 -19.52
N GLU A 725 -29.97 -4.31 -18.59
CA GLU A 725 -30.14 -4.48 -17.14
C GLU A 725 -31.44 -3.83 -16.66
N LEU A 726 -31.73 -2.59 -17.07
CA LEU A 726 -32.97 -1.90 -16.70
C LEU A 726 -34.23 -2.57 -17.28
N ALA A 727 -34.09 -3.31 -18.38
CA ALA A 727 -35.16 -4.12 -18.98
C ALA A 727 -35.24 -5.55 -18.43
N SER A 728 -34.28 -5.96 -17.61
CA SER A 728 -34.18 -7.33 -17.09
C SER A 728 -35.40 -7.73 -16.27
N GLU A 729 -35.66 -9.03 -16.16
CA GLU A 729 -36.71 -9.55 -15.29
C GLU A 729 -36.48 -9.17 -13.82
N ALA A 730 -35.23 -9.21 -13.35
CA ALA A 730 -34.87 -8.81 -11.99
C ALA A 730 -35.19 -7.32 -11.71
N ALA A 731 -34.90 -6.44 -12.67
CA ALA A 731 -35.27 -5.03 -12.55
C ALA A 731 -36.80 -4.84 -12.60
N ARG A 732 -37.52 -5.57 -13.46
CA ARG A 732 -38.98 -5.52 -13.55
C ARG A 732 -39.69 -6.04 -12.29
N ALA A 733 -39.16 -7.07 -11.66
CA ALA A 733 -39.70 -7.68 -10.45
C ALA A 733 -39.41 -6.89 -9.17
N ALA A 734 -38.43 -5.98 -9.19
CA ALA A 734 -38.08 -5.17 -8.03
C ALA A 734 -39.11 -4.06 -7.76
N ASP A 735 -39.43 -3.86 -6.48
CA ASP A 735 -40.31 -2.78 -6.01
C ASP A 735 -39.67 -1.41 -6.20
N PHE A 736 -38.33 -1.36 -6.13
CA PHE A 736 -37.51 -0.17 -6.31
C PHE A 736 -36.27 -0.48 -7.15
N ARG A 737 -35.91 0.45 -8.03
CA ARG A 737 -34.68 0.45 -8.82
C ARG A 737 -33.80 1.60 -8.34
N VAL A 738 -32.63 1.29 -7.82
CA VAL A 738 -31.65 2.26 -7.31
C VAL A 738 -30.38 2.18 -8.14
N VAL A 739 -30.00 3.30 -8.76
CA VAL A 739 -28.75 3.42 -9.52
C VAL A 739 -27.71 4.12 -8.67
N VAL A 740 -26.50 3.58 -8.61
CA VAL A 740 -25.35 4.12 -7.89
C VAL A 740 -24.23 4.41 -8.89
N MET A 741 -23.71 5.62 -8.87
CA MET A 741 -22.63 6.06 -9.76
C MET A 741 -21.76 7.08 -9.03
N HIS A 742 -20.53 7.32 -9.44
CA HIS A 742 -19.71 8.31 -8.74
C HIS A 742 -20.02 9.75 -9.14
N LYS A 743 -19.82 10.12 -10.42
CA LYS A 743 -20.06 11.49 -10.89
C LYS A 743 -21.55 11.76 -11.10
N PRO A 744 -22.14 12.81 -10.50
CA PRO A 744 -23.57 13.06 -10.58
C PRO A 744 -23.97 13.68 -11.92
N PRO A 745 -25.19 13.40 -12.42
CA PRO A 745 -25.76 14.15 -13.55
C PRO A 745 -26.05 15.61 -13.18
N PHE A 746 -26.42 15.88 -11.92
CA PHE A 746 -26.81 17.21 -11.45
C PHE A 746 -26.09 17.53 -10.14
N THR A 747 -25.47 18.71 -10.02
CA THR A 747 -25.00 19.29 -8.74
C THR A 747 -25.10 20.81 -8.76
N ASN A 748 -25.21 21.42 -7.58
CA ASN A 748 -25.27 22.88 -7.39
C ASN A 748 -24.00 23.47 -6.78
N PHE A 749 -22.97 22.67 -6.49
CA PHE A 749 -21.74 23.14 -5.84
C PHE A 749 -20.50 22.48 -6.41
N TRP A 750 -19.41 23.28 -6.49
CA TRP A 750 -18.07 22.88 -6.94
C TRP A 750 -17.06 24.03 -6.85
N ASP A 751 -15.88 23.81 -6.25
CA ASP A 751 -14.92 24.90 -6.03
C ASP A 751 -14.09 25.33 -7.26
N ARG A 752 -13.96 24.49 -8.30
CA ARG A 752 -13.05 24.77 -9.43
C ARG A 752 -13.66 25.53 -10.63
N ALA A 753 -14.98 25.79 -10.64
CA ALA A 753 -15.75 26.58 -11.63
C ALA A 753 -17.26 26.37 -11.40
N VAL A 754 -18.13 26.97 -12.23
CA VAL A 754 -19.55 26.57 -12.32
C VAL A 754 -19.66 25.17 -12.95
N TYR A 755 -19.35 24.13 -12.19
CA TYR A 755 -19.69 22.76 -12.51
C TYR A 755 -21.10 22.48 -12.01
N ASP A 756 -21.91 21.81 -12.84
CA ASP A 756 -23.32 21.57 -12.57
C ASP A 756 -23.70 20.09 -12.65
N GLY A 757 -22.70 19.20 -12.70
CA GLY A 757 -22.85 17.77 -12.97
C GLY A 757 -22.36 17.38 -14.36
N GLN A 758 -22.33 16.08 -14.65
CA GLN A 758 -21.81 15.54 -15.92
C GLN A 758 -22.82 15.68 -17.05
N GLY A 759 -22.54 16.57 -18.01
CA GLY A 759 -23.39 16.80 -19.17
C GLY A 759 -23.64 15.55 -20.03
N TRP A 760 -22.64 14.69 -20.21
CA TRP A 760 -22.80 13.46 -21.00
C TRP A 760 -23.69 12.42 -20.30
N ILE A 761 -23.62 12.32 -18.97
CA ILE A 761 -24.51 11.46 -18.17
C ILE A 761 -25.95 11.96 -18.30
N ARG A 762 -26.15 13.28 -18.17
CA ARG A 762 -27.46 13.92 -18.39
C ARG A 762 -28.02 13.65 -19.78
N ALA A 763 -27.17 13.66 -20.81
CA ALA A 763 -27.61 13.46 -22.18
C ALA A 763 -27.94 11.99 -22.50
N GLN A 764 -27.16 11.04 -21.95
CA GLN A 764 -27.21 9.65 -22.39
C GLN A 764 -27.89 8.69 -21.41
N TRP A 765 -27.70 8.87 -20.11
CA TRP A 765 -28.21 7.94 -19.10
C TRP A 765 -29.54 8.42 -18.53
N VAL A 766 -29.65 9.68 -18.11
CA VAL A 766 -30.86 10.24 -17.48
C VAL A 766 -32.16 9.90 -18.24
N PRO A 767 -32.25 10.06 -19.58
CA PRO A 767 -33.47 9.69 -20.30
C PRO A 767 -33.81 8.20 -20.19
N GLN A 768 -32.80 7.32 -20.16
CA GLN A 768 -33.02 5.88 -20.00
C GLN A 768 -33.42 5.53 -18.56
N LEU A 769 -32.78 6.16 -17.57
CA LEU A 769 -33.11 5.94 -16.15
C LEU A 769 -34.56 6.33 -15.87
N GLU A 770 -34.98 7.52 -16.31
CA GLU A 770 -36.35 8.02 -16.12
C GLU A 770 -37.37 7.18 -16.91
N ALA A 771 -37.06 6.79 -18.16
CA ALA A 771 -37.97 5.97 -18.98
C ALA A 771 -38.19 4.55 -18.45
N HIS A 772 -37.21 3.96 -17.77
CA HIS A 772 -37.36 2.65 -17.11
C HIS A 772 -37.85 2.78 -15.65
N GLY A 773 -38.21 4.00 -15.24
CA GLY A 773 -38.67 4.34 -13.91
C GLY A 773 -37.64 3.96 -12.85
N VAL A 774 -36.41 4.44 -12.96
CA VAL A 774 -35.49 4.40 -11.81
C VAL A 774 -36.05 5.30 -10.71
N ASP A 775 -36.14 4.79 -9.48
CA ASP A 775 -36.76 5.51 -8.36
C ASP A 775 -35.73 6.44 -7.68
N LEU A 776 -34.48 5.98 -7.56
CA LEU A 776 -33.40 6.73 -6.93
C LEU A 776 -32.08 6.60 -7.69
N VAL A 777 -31.40 7.73 -7.88
CA VAL A 777 -30.01 7.80 -8.37
C VAL A 777 -29.15 8.41 -7.27
N VAL A 778 -28.13 7.68 -6.81
CA VAL A 778 -27.22 8.10 -5.75
C VAL A 778 -25.82 8.31 -6.34
N ALA A 779 -25.22 9.46 -6.05
CA ALA A 779 -23.91 9.84 -6.52
C ALA A 779 -23.05 10.56 -5.47
N GLY A 780 -21.76 10.64 -5.75
CA GLY A 780 -20.75 11.33 -4.95
C GLY A 780 -20.15 12.52 -5.70
N HIS A 781 -18.82 12.59 -5.73
CA HIS A 781 -17.95 13.51 -6.47
C HIS A 781 -18.00 14.96 -6.03
N ALA A 782 -19.20 15.54 -5.97
CA ALA A 782 -19.40 16.86 -5.40
C ALA A 782 -19.48 16.73 -3.88
N HIS A 783 -18.58 17.41 -3.17
CA HIS A 783 -18.34 17.21 -1.76
C HIS A 783 -19.35 17.97 -0.89
N GLY A 784 -20.57 17.41 -0.83
CA GLY A 784 -21.70 17.96 -0.09
C GLY A 784 -22.95 17.12 -0.28
N TYR A 785 -24.05 17.58 0.30
CA TYR A 785 -25.36 16.96 0.20
C TYR A 785 -26.25 17.72 -0.79
N MET A 786 -26.90 17.01 -1.70
CA MET A 786 -27.97 17.55 -2.52
C MET A 786 -29.05 16.51 -2.80
N ARG A 787 -30.31 16.91 -2.67
CA ARG A 787 -31.45 16.12 -3.15
C ARG A 787 -32.26 16.92 -4.16
N LEU A 788 -32.53 16.30 -5.30
CA LEU A 788 -33.26 16.89 -6.41
C LEU A 788 -34.31 15.90 -6.92
N GLN A 789 -35.53 16.37 -7.19
CA GLN A 789 -36.61 15.57 -7.73
C GLN A 789 -36.84 15.93 -9.20
N ARG A 790 -36.93 14.93 -10.08
CA ARG A 790 -37.31 15.10 -11.50
C ARG A 790 -38.29 14.02 -11.91
N GLY A 791 -39.51 14.42 -12.25
CA GLY A 791 -40.59 13.45 -12.47
C GLY A 791 -40.73 12.52 -11.27
N SER A 792 -40.72 11.21 -11.52
CA SER A 792 -40.75 10.19 -10.46
C SER A 792 -39.36 9.81 -9.91
N THR A 793 -38.26 10.31 -10.47
CA THR A 793 -36.90 9.93 -10.06
C THR A 793 -36.30 10.96 -9.10
N THR A 794 -35.79 10.47 -7.97
CA THR A 794 -34.97 11.27 -7.04
C THR A 794 -33.50 11.14 -7.41
N TYR A 795 -32.78 12.26 -7.48
CA TYR A 795 -31.33 12.33 -7.66
C TYR A 795 -30.69 12.85 -6.37
N LEU A 796 -29.70 12.13 -5.88
CA LEU A 796 -29.07 12.35 -4.59
C LEU A 796 -27.56 12.45 -4.76
N VAL A 797 -26.95 13.51 -4.22
CA VAL A 797 -25.51 13.66 -4.03
C VAL A 797 -25.20 13.47 -2.54
N ILE A 798 -24.28 12.56 -2.24
CA ILE A 798 -23.85 12.17 -0.87
C ILE A 798 -22.33 12.22 -0.68
N GLY A 799 -21.65 13.23 -1.25
CA GLY A 799 -20.19 13.37 -1.17
C GLY A 799 -19.67 13.92 0.15
N GLY A 800 -20.33 13.62 1.28
CA GLY A 800 -19.98 14.15 2.59
C GLY A 800 -19.16 13.22 3.47
N GLY A 801 -18.64 12.11 2.95
CA GLY A 801 -18.03 11.02 3.72
C GLY A 801 -16.72 11.39 4.42
N GLY A 802 -16.04 12.44 3.97
CA GLY A 802 -14.87 12.99 4.66
C GLY A 802 -14.05 13.98 3.85
N GLY A 803 -13.97 13.84 2.53
CA GLY A 803 -13.19 14.73 1.65
C GLY A 803 -13.57 16.20 1.79
N GLU A 804 -12.62 17.09 1.48
CA GLU A 804 -12.77 18.55 1.68
C GLU A 804 -14.05 19.08 1.01
N LEU A 805 -14.93 19.70 1.80
CA LEU A 805 -16.26 20.14 1.33
C LEU A 805 -16.16 21.25 0.27
N ASP A 806 -16.99 21.14 -0.77
CA ASP A 806 -17.15 22.20 -1.76
C ASP A 806 -17.83 23.42 -1.14
N THR A 807 -17.26 24.60 -1.35
CA THR A 807 -17.72 25.87 -0.77
C THR A 807 -18.51 26.73 -1.75
N ALA A 808 -18.22 26.67 -3.05
CA ALA A 808 -18.90 27.47 -4.06
C ALA A 808 -20.24 26.87 -4.50
N ILE A 809 -21.27 27.71 -4.66
CA ILE A 809 -22.63 27.30 -5.07
C ILE A 809 -23.01 28.03 -6.37
N SER A 810 -23.45 27.28 -7.37
CA SER A 810 -23.99 27.80 -8.62
C SER A 810 -25.51 28.01 -8.58
N GLY A 811 -26.23 27.15 -7.84
CA GLY A 811 -27.70 27.21 -7.73
C GLY A 811 -28.45 26.94 -9.03
N ARG A 812 -27.83 26.24 -9.99
CA ARG A 812 -28.38 26.02 -11.34
C ARG A 812 -29.66 25.16 -11.36
N TRP A 813 -29.81 24.27 -10.40
CA TRP A 813 -30.91 23.31 -10.33
C TRP A 813 -31.81 23.59 -9.12
N GLU A 814 -33.12 23.48 -9.28
CA GLU A 814 -34.06 23.49 -8.15
C GLU A 814 -33.90 22.21 -7.33
N ALA A 815 -33.06 22.28 -6.30
CA ALA A 815 -32.86 21.21 -5.35
C ALA A 815 -33.89 21.32 -4.22
N ALA A 816 -34.43 20.18 -3.81
CA ALA A 816 -35.33 20.07 -2.66
C ALA A 816 -34.57 20.25 -1.34
N SER A 817 -33.29 19.87 -1.30
CA SER A 817 -32.41 20.10 -0.16
C SER A 817 -30.95 20.22 -0.61
N VAL A 818 -30.17 21.08 0.05
CA VAL A 818 -28.74 21.31 -0.20
C VAL A 818 -28.05 21.59 1.13
N ALA A 819 -26.95 20.90 1.42
CA ALA A 819 -26.14 21.19 2.60
C ALA A 819 -24.64 20.95 2.32
N ARG A 820 -23.77 21.86 2.78
CA ARG A 820 -22.30 21.74 2.68
C ARG A 820 -21.74 21.30 4.01
N VAL A 821 -22.05 20.07 4.38
CA VAL A 821 -21.62 19.46 5.64
C VAL A 821 -21.18 18.05 5.36
N HIS A 822 -20.22 17.57 6.14
CA HIS A 822 -19.95 16.15 6.19
C HIS A 822 -21.17 15.43 6.75
N HIS A 823 -21.53 14.31 6.14
CA HIS A 823 -22.76 13.62 6.43
C HIS A 823 -22.69 12.15 6.01
N TYR A 824 -23.67 11.39 6.46
CA TYR A 824 -23.96 10.04 6.00
C TYR A 824 -25.48 9.87 5.90
N ALA A 825 -25.92 8.84 5.20
CA ALA A 825 -27.33 8.50 5.16
C ALA A 825 -27.58 7.05 5.59
N VAL A 826 -28.74 6.84 6.18
CA VAL A 826 -29.29 5.53 6.51
C VAL A 826 -30.62 5.39 5.79
N MET A 827 -30.78 4.27 5.10
CA MET A 827 -32.05 3.89 4.46
C MET A 827 -32.62 2.68 5.19
N ASP A 828 -33.81 2.84 5.74
CA ASP A 828 -34.64 1.73 6.21
C ASP A 828 -35.54 1.29 5.06
N ALA A 829 -35.33 0.06 4.58
CA ALA A 829 -36.09 -0.56 3.52
C ALA A 829 -37.11 -1.52 4.11
N SER A 830 -38.35 -1.44 3.63
CA SER A 830 -39.47 -2.30 4.00
C SER A 830 -40.31 -2.59 2.75
N PRO A 831 -41.18 -3.62 2.75
CA PRO A 831 -42.06 -3.89 1.62
C PRO A 831 -42.83 -2.63 1.18
N GLY A 832 -42.67 -2.24 -0.09
CA GLY A 832 -43.34 -1.05 -0.65
C GLY A 832 -42.85 0.32 -0.18
N ARG A 833 -41.84 0.43 0.70
CA ARG A 833 -41.34 1.73 1.19
C ARG A 833 -39.83 1.75 1.48
N LEU A 834 -39.16 2.80 1.01
CA LEU A 834 -37.80 3.18 1.42
C LEU A 834 -37.86 4.50 2.20
N SER A 835 -37.34 4.53 3.42
CA SER A 835 -37.25 5.75 4.23
C SER A 835 -35.78 6.12 4.44
N PHE A 836 -35.37 7.27 3.91
CA PHE A 836 -34.01 7.80 4.01
C PHE A 836 -33.92 8.84 5.11
N THR A 837 -32.88 8.73 5.95
CA THR A 837 -32.50 9.74 6.93
C THR A 837 -31.05 10.13 6.70
N VAL A 838 -30.80 11.42 6.49
CA VAL A 838 -29.46 11.99 6.30
C VAL A 838 -29.06 12.70 7.59
N ARG A 839 -27.84 12.46 8.06
CA ARG A 839 -27.33 12.98 9.33
C ARG A 839 -25.96 13.62 9.15
N GLY A 840 -25.73 14.70 9.89
CA GLY A 840 -24.41 15.31 10.02
C GLY A 840 -23.45 14.43 10.81
N VAL A 841 -22.17 14.82 10.83
CA VAL A 841 -21.13 14.14 11.63
C VAL A 841 -21.43 14.16 13.13
N ASP A 842 -22.24 15.08 13.63
CA ASP A 842 -22.70 15.10 15.02
C ASP A 842 -23.93 14.20 15.28
N GLY A 843 -24.45 13.53 14.25
CA GLY A 843 -25.67 12.72 14.29
C GLY A 843 -26.96 13.53 14.15
N ALA A 844 -26.89 14.87 14.04
CA ALA A 844 -28.06 15.72 13.87
C ALA A 844 -28.74 15.45 12.51
N PRO A 845 -30.08 15.41 12.46
CA PRO A 845 -30.80 15.22 11.20
C PRO A 845 -30.58 16.41 10.26
N LEU A 846 -30.27 16.12 8.99
CA LEU A 846 -30.08 17.10 7.92
C LEU A 846 -31.24 17.10 6.92
N ASP A 847 -31.69 15.91 6.53
CA ASP A 847 -32.82 15.72 5.62
C ASP A 847 -33.45 14.34 5.85
N SER A 848 -34.69 14.18 5.44
CA SER A 848 -35.39 12.89 5.42
C SER A 848 -36.43 12.88 4.31
N PHE A 849 -36.55 11.75 3.62
CA PHE A 849 -37.54 11.57 2.57
C PHE A 849 -37.94 10.09 2.44
N GLU A 850 -39.10 9.85 1.83
CA GLU A 850 -39.60 8.49 1.58
C GLU A 850 -39.87 8.27 0.10
N LEU A 851 -39.63 7.05 -0.35
CA LEU A 851 -40.04 6.54 -1.65
C LEU A 851 -41.08 5.43 -1.44
N ARG A 852 -42.14 5.43 -2.25
CA ARG A 852 -43.18 4.40 -2.24
C ARG A 852 -43.14 3.61 -3.54
N SER A 853 -43.32 2.30 -3.44
CA SER A 853 -43.22 1.43 -4.61
C SER A 853 -44.39 1.65 -5.56
N ARG A 854 -44.11 1.61 -6.86
CA ARG A 854 -45.11 1.68 -7.93
C ARG A 854 -46.07 0.48 -7.92
N SER A 855 -45.62 -0.68 -7.46
CA SER A 855 -46.42 -1.91 -7.37
C SER A 855 -47.59 -1.81 -6.38
N ALA A 856 -47.47 -0.93 -5.38
CA ALA A 856 -48.51 -0.70 -4.38
C ALA A 856 -49.66 0.19 -4.89
N ASP A 857 -49.40 1.04 -5.88
CA ASP A 857 -50.43 1.92 -6.47
C ASP A 857 -51.30 1.20 -7.51
N ASP A 858 -50.80 0.15 -8.17
CA ASP A 858 -51.57 -0.64 -9.14
C ASP A 858 -52.52 -1.65 -8.46
N SER A 859 -52.18 -2.14 -7.26
CA SER A 859 -53.07 -3.00 -6.46
C SER A 859 -54.21 -2.22 -5.82
N ALA A 860 -53.97 -0.97 -5.41
CA ALA A 860 -54.99 -0.07 -4.87
C ALA A 860 -55.96 0.51 -5.93
N LYS A 861 -55.67 0.32 -7.23
CA LYS A 861 -56.56 0.68 -8.35
C LYS A 861 -57.33 -0.52 -8.93
N ALA A 862 -57.03 -1.73 -8.47
CA ALA A 862 -57.65 -2.97 -8.92
C ALA A 862 -58.68 -3.53 -7.93
N GLU A 863 -58.84 -2.92 -6.75
CA GLU A 863 -60.00 -3.03 -5.85
C GLU A 863 -60.96 -1.86 -6.08
#